data_AF-A0A915ERL4-F1
#
_entry.id   AF-A0A915ERL4-F1
#
_cell.length_a   1.000
_cell.length_b   1.000
_cell.length_c   1.000
_cell.angle_alpha   90.00
_cell.angle_beta   90.00
_cell.angle_gamma   90.00
#
_symmetry.space_group_name_H-M   'P 1'
#
loop_
_entity.id
_entity.type
_entity.pdbx_description
1 polymer ?
#
loop_
_entity_poly.entity_id
_entity_poly.type
_entity_poly.pdbx_seq_one_letter_code
_entity_poly.pdbx_strand_id
1 'polypeptide(L)'
;MPDKHKLLIIVCLSTKKLSVSLCATHRRIVSFHLIGDIMITPTELLFAQVPEIKKLIDRKTIASITQAKATLLEKQGARIADKINRLVKCVLNGYLCEGKRLPKSSAQQIFHLIELMNSISLTFNFHWPSILEWCNHACALWSDGNMLRILEGIRQQISLQDTTAVDIASALQIAEHALCHAPTRLRLVICGMALDVANYKKTFRPLDAGEIDDFLTRLDSLSNIGLVLSRVTDCSFVYWHKSLFVLYFENLLEDSRPIDNIELFLRSFRNCSTFLNSAKHCDQEALRQSFQQYVLIQFKEKFLDKLCNEIENDLRLSFHLHQDISIEKLERRLFPPKKTSKAGDTGGKLTNSNSIRPSVSERRLVSLLDLPEFRLGDQLIHVKRYITTLLESAFYNLTVVALHDCETYSKMRLLAKTRYGLHLLADRLPYMSVEQGLDVLLVMRNIHVFVANYSYDLNEQLFVEKNSKNRHLNVMQMQQVVNSIKTHGNGILNTSCHFVYQFLKKKFQIFSQFLFDDQIKSQLIKEIKFYRDSIDELNQMYPVERAEYFNSRIKKIGSSSDISFLDKFRELITQIGNAVGFVRMFRAGASESCFYAANFSTKNKDIFTKMLPDQEPKGQPAAENESCNKHSALSAELLHSLNTNINTTFDNTDDHIEIINVLINVFAREFRNHEKFSHLRNFFIIIPALSINFIEHICSCRSRLGKHRSHETDLTFVDDGFSMGIAYILKLLNQNYFFESLNWFESLSLKYGSEADLYYEEQRNTPKHKDERNIDMSLTMKISRMEEIRREFRNLEHTLQSALIFFKVEEVELETEETFLEEF
;
A
#
# COMPACT_ATOMS: atom_id res chain seq x y z
N MET A 1 8.01 28.26 26.80
CA MET A 1 9.36 28.50 27.35
C MET A 1 9.79 29.89 26.92
N PRO A 2 9.65 30.93 27.76
CA PRO A 2 10.24 32.23 27.46
C PRO A 2 11.76 32.18 27.73
N ASP A 3 12.50 32.93 26.93
CA ASP A 3 13.96 33.04 26.84
C ASP A 3 14.72 32.99 28.19
N LYS A 4 15.33 31.83 28.49
CA LYS A 4 16.30 31.68 29.60
C LYS A 4 17.55 32.55 29.44
N HIS A 5 17.82 33.06 28.24
CA HIS A 5 19.00 33.90 27.98
C HIS A 5 18.81 35.38 28.35
N LYS A 6 17.58 35.92 28.39
CA LYS A 6 17.36 37.35 28.65
C LYS A 6 17.35 37.73 30.13
N LEU A 7 16.99 36.81 31.03
CA LEU A 7 16.99 37.06 32.48
C LEU A 7 18.40 37.02 33.10
N LEU A 8 19.34 36.26 32.51
CA LEU A 8 20.71 36.16 33.02
C LEU A 8 21.60 37.34 32.61
N ILE A 9 21.32 37.97 31.46
CA ILE A 9 22.06 39.15 30.98
C ILE A 9 21.85 40.36 31.91
N ILE A 10 20.71 40.46 32.59
CA ILE A 10 20.39 41.57 33.50
C ILE A 10 21.24 41.51 34.80
N VAL A 11 21.84 40.36 35.15
CA VAL A 11 22.71 40.23 36.34
C VAL A 11 24.21 40.34 36.01
N CYS A 12 24.59 40.18 34.74
CA CYS A 12 25.98 40.29 34.28
C CYS A 12 26.52 41.73 34.21
N LEU A 13 25.68 42.76 34.38
CA LEU A 13 26.08 44.17 34.35
C LEU A 13 25.71 44.84 35.67
N SER A 14 26.62 44.81 36.65
CA SER A 14 26.98 45.96 37.53
C SER A 14 27.70 45.51 38.81
N THR A 15 29.00 45.82 38.90
CA THR A 15 29.88 45.81 40.09
C THR A 15 30.59 44.50 40.50
N LYS A 16 31.94 44.59 40.62
CA LYS A 16 32.83 43.57 41.22
C LYS A 16 32.37 43.09 42.62
N LYS A 17 31.62 43.90 43.36
CA LYS A 17 31.07 43.55 44.68
C LYS A 17 29.95 42.52 44.60
N LEU A 18 29.11 42.57 43.57
CA LEU A 18 27.98 41.66 43.40
C LEU A 18 28.44 40.27 42.94
N SER A 19 29.45 40.18 42.08
CA SER A 19 30.05 38.90 41.68
C SER A 19 30.82 38.20 42.82
N VAL A 20 31.48 38.96 43.70
CA VAL A 20 32.12 38.43 44.93
C VAL A 20 31.05 37.97 45.93
N SER A 21 29.95 38.71 46.08
CA SER A 21 28.82 38.33 46.95
C SER A 21 28.08 37.09 46.43
N LEU A 22 27.83 37.01 45.11
CA LEU A 22 27.25 35.83 44.46
C LEU A 22 28.19 34.63 44.59
N CYS A 23 29.50 34.81 44.42
CA CYS A 23 30.47 33.76 44.70
C CYS A 23 30.41 33.35 46.17
N ALA A 24 30.37 34.27 47.14
CA ALA A 24 30.31 33.95 48.58
C ALA A 24 29.09 33.10 48.99
N THR A 25 28.03 33.05 48.17
CA THR A 25 26.89 32.16 48.40
C THR A 25 27.25 30.67 48.38
N HIS A 26 28.37 30.25 47.77
CA HIS A 26 28.88 28.86 47.84
C HIS A 26 29.18 28.39 49.27
N ARG A 27 29.47 29.33 50.20
CA ARG A 27 29.68 29.02 51.62
C ARG A 27 28.37 28.69 52.35
N ARG A 28 27.21 29.03 51.77
CA ARG A 28 25.88 28.76 52.33
C ARG A 28 25.11 27.69 51.55
N ILE A 29 25.30 27.62 50.23
CA ILE A 29 24.63 26.64 49.36
C ILE A 29 25.70 26.07 48.42
N VAL A 30 26.20 24.88 48.75
CA VAL A 30 27.26 24.21 47.98
C VAL A 30 26.72 23.67 46.65
N SER A 31 25.48 23.19 46.61
CA SER A 31 24.79 22.66 45.44
C SER A 31 23.28 22.64 45.69
N PHE A 32 22.46 22.81 44.65
CA PHE A 32 21.01 22.68 44.77
C PHE A 32 20.39 21.92 43.59
N HIS A 33 19.25 21.27 43.84
CA HIS A 33 18.50 20.53 42.83
C HIS A 33 17.81 21.52 41.89
N LEU A 34 18.12 21.46 40.59
CA LEU A 34 17.43 22.32 39.61
C LEU A 34 16.08 21.69 39.20
N ILE A 35 16.10 20.43 38.78
CA ILE A 35 14.93 19.60 38.44
C ILE A 35 15.30 18.13 38.70
N GLY A 36 14.57 17.44 39.57
CA GLY A 36 14.85 16.05 39.95
C GLY A 36 16.26 15.85 40.54
N ASP A 37 16.99 14.85 40.05
CA ASP A 37 18.33 14.49 40.52
C ASP A 37 19.47 15.31 39.87
N ILE A 38 19.15 16.28 39.01
CA ILE A 38 20.14 17.16 38.39
C ILE A 38 20.54 18.25 39.39
N MET A 39 21.68 18.01 40.04
CA MET A 39 22.31 18.96 40.96
C MET A 39 23.15 19.96 40.19
N ILE A 40 22.83 21.25 40.34
CA ILE A 40 23.62 22.33 39.78
C ILE A 40 24.42 22.98 40.89
N THR A 41 25.73 23.05 40.66
CA THR A 41 26.64 23.86 41.45
C THR A 41 26.61 25.27 40.87
N PRO A 42 26.12 26.32 41.56
CA PRO A 42 26.06 27.68 41.01
C PRO A 42 27.43 28.20 40.55
N THR A 43 28.52 27.69 41.12
CA THR A 43 29.90 27.95 40.71
C THR A 43 30.26 27.41 39.32
N GLU A 44 29.62 26.34 38.85
CA GLU A 44 29.90 25.69 37.56
C GLU A 44 29.38 26.53 36.37
N LEU A 45 28.22 27.17 36.53
CA LEU A 45 27.67 28.10 35.56
C LEU A 45 28.50 29.40 35.50
N LEU A 46 29.01 29.85 36.64
CA LEU A 46 29.94 30.99 36.75
C LEU A 46 31.32 30.69 36.14
N PHE A 47 31.86 29.48 36.33
CA PHE A 47 33.13 29.05 35.75
C PHE A 47 33.07 28.87 34.23
N ALA A 48 31.95 28.39 33.71
CA ALA A 48 31.75 28.20 32.27
C ALA A 48 31.54 29.53 31.52
N GLN A 49 30.89 30.52 32.15
CA GLN A 49 30.55 31.79 31.49
C GLN A 49 31.53 32.94 31.77
N VAL A 50 32.30 32.90 32.87
CA VAL A 50 33.29 33.94 33.20
C VAL A 50 34.61 33.30 33.65
N PRO A 51 35.52 32.93 32.71
CA PRO A 51 36.78 32.26 33.03
C PRO A 51 37.75 33.11 33.89
N GLU A 52 37.58 34.44 33.94
CA GLU A 52 38.37 35.33 34.80
C GLU A 52 38.13 35.13 36.31
N ILE A 53 36.98 34.58 36.71
CA ILE A 53 36.66 34.29 38.12
C ILE A 53 37.56 33.17 38.68
N LYS A 54 38.11 32.30 37.82
CA LYS A 54 39.04 31.22 38.20
C LYS A 54 40.34 31.76 38.82
N LYS A 55 40.73 33.02 38.52
CA LYS A 55 41.89 33.70 39.10
C LYS A 55 41.61 34.39 40.43
N LEU A 56 40.33 34.59 40.78
CA LEU A 56 39.87 35.31 41.99
C LEU A 56 39.48 34.37 43.14
N ILE A 57 39.53 33.05 42.93
CA ILE A 57 39.06 32.05 43.91
C ILE A 57 40.25 31.38 44.59
N ASP A 58 40.20 31.32 45.93
CA ASP A 58 41.20 30.64 46.76
C ASP A 58 41.35 29.16 46.39
N ARG A 59 42.59 28.65 46.34
CA ARG A 59 42.86 27.22 46.10
C ARG A 59 42.10 26.29 47.07
N LYS A 60 41.80 26.77 48.29
CA LYS A 60 41.04 26.05 49.33
C LYS A 60 39.56 25.81 48.98
N THR A 61 38.91 26.72 48.25
CA THR A 61 37.49 26.59 47.86
C THR A 61 37.30 25.72 46.63
N ILE A 62 38.27 25.70 45.71
CA ILE A 62 38.32 24.71 44.62
C ILE A 62 38.53 23.30 45.19
N ALA A 63 39.38 23.16 46.20
CA ALA A 63 39.61 21.89 46.90
C ALA A 63 38.35 21.38 47.61
N SER A 64 37.58 22.24 48.30
CA SER A 64 36.35 21.82 48.99
C SER A 64 35.21 21.43 48.03
N ILE A 65 35.06 22.12 46.89
CA ILE A 65 34.09 21.77 45.85
C ILE A 65 34.45 20.43 45.19
N THR A 66 35.74 20.21 44.91
CA THR A 66 36.23 18.95 44.32
C THR A 66 36.05 17.78 45.30
N GLN A 67 36.28 18.04 46.60
CA GLN A 67 36.02 17.08 47.67
C GLN A 67 34.52 16.74 47.81
N ALA A 68 33.62 17.72 47.70
CA ALA A 68 32.18 17.49 47.71
C ALA A 68 31.72 16.66 46.50
N LYS A 69 32.28 16.90 45.30
CA LYS A 69 31.98 16.13 44.08
C LYS A 69 32.45 14.68 44.18
N ALA A 70 33.70 14.45 44.59
CA ALA A 70 34.26 13.11 44.75
C ALA A 70 33.46 12.28 45.78
N THR A 71 33.11 12.88 46.92
CA THR A 71 32.31 12.21 47.96
C THR A 71 30.88 11.92 47.53
N LEU A 72 30.25 12.78 46.71
CA LEU A 72 28.90 12.55 46.19
C LEU A 72 28.86 11.39 45.17
N LEU A 73 29.85 11.30 44.30
CA LEU A 73 29.99 10.20 43.33
C LEU A 73 30.25 8.86 44.03
N GLU A 74 31.18 8.85 44.98
CA GLU A 74 31.57 7.65 45.73
C GLU A 74 30.44 7.18 46.66
N LYS A 75 29.79 8.10 47.40
CA LYS A 75 28.83 7.73 48.46
C LYS A 75 27.37 7.66 47.99
N GLN A 76 26.97 8.32 46.91
CA GLN A 76 25.56 8.29 46.48
C GLN A 76 25.38 7.42 45.23
N GLY A 77 26.11 7.68 44.14
CA GLY A 77 25.93 6.94 42.88
C GLY A 77 26.27 5.46 42.97
N ALA A 78 27.47 5.12 43.47
CA ALA A 78 27.87 3.72 43.64
C ALA A 78 27.02 2.98 44.69
N ARG A 79 26.60 3.65 45.77
CA ARG A 79 25.73 3.02 46.79
C ARG A 79 24.32 2.75 46.28
N ILE A 80 23.76 3.64 45.46
CA ILE A 80 22.44 3.42 44.84
C ILE A 80 22.51 2.22 43.91
N ALA A 81 23.52 2.14 43.06
CA ALA A 81 23.71 0.99 42.18
C ALA A 81 23.93 -0.32 42.97
N ASP A 82 24.65 -0.30 44.10
CA ASP A 82 24.83 -1.49 44.95
C ASP A 82 23.51 -1.92 45.60
N LYS A 83 22.71 -0.96 46.10
CA LYS A 83 21.36 -1.24 46.63
C LYS A 83 20.45 -1.85 45.57
N ILE A 84 20.44 -1.30 44.35
CA ILE A 84 19.64 -1.82 43.23
C ILE A 84 20.11 -3.24 42.87
N ASN A 85 21.41 -3.45 42.71
CA ASN A 85 21.98 -4.75 42.34
C ASN A 85 21.64 -5.83 43.38
N ARG A 86 21.82 -5.53 44.67
CA ARG A 86 21.43 -6.44 45.76
C ARG A 86 19.93 -6.70 45.79
N LEU A 87 19.11 -5.67 45.64
CA LEU A 87 17.65 -5.80 45.63
C LEU A 87 17.21 -6.75 44.51
N VAL A 88 17.67 -6.51 43.28
CA VAL A 88 17.31 -7.34 42.12
C VAL A 88 17.76 -8.79 42.32
N LYS A 89 18.98 -9.02 42.78
CA LYS A 89 19.50 -10.38 43.09
C LYS A 89 18.68 -11.07 44.18
N CYS A 90 18.38 -10.37 45.27
CA CYS A 90 17.59 -10.93 46.37
C CYS A 90 16.17 -11.30 45.92
N VAL A 91 15.51 -10.43 45.14
CA VAL A 91 14.17 -10.69 44.63
C VAL A 91 14.18 -11.88 43.66
N LEU A 92 15.07 -11.89 42.67
CA LEU A 92 15.15 -12.98 41.68
C LEU A 92 15.49 -14.32 42.32
N ASN A 93 16.46 -14.35 43.24
CA ASN A 93 16.82 -15.57 43.95
C ASN A 93 15.72 -16.01 44.92
N GLY A 94 15.02 -15.08 45.56
CA GLY A 94 13.87 -15.39 46.42
C GLY A 94 12.76 -16.11 45.66
N TYR A 95 12.34 -15.58 44.50
CA TYR A 95 11.36 -16.24 43.64
C TYR A 95 11.83 -17.60 43.12
N LEU A 96 13.12 -17.73 42.80
CA LEU A 96 13.71 -18.99 42.36
C LEU A 96 13.69 -20.06 43.46
N CYS A 97 14.07 -19.70 44.70
CA CYS A 97 14.06 -20.60 45.85
C CYS A 97 12.65 -21.04 46.24
N GLU A 98 11.66 -20.14 46.14
CA GLU A 98 10.25 -20.47 46.43
C GLU A 98 9.54 -21.22 45.29
N GLY A 99 10.16 -21.34 44.11
CA GLY A 99 9.55 -21.95 42.92
C GLY A 99 8.31 -21.21 42.40
N LYS A 100 8.09 -19.95 42.81
CA LYS A 100 6.93 -19.14 42.42
C LYS A 100 7.17 -18.39 41.12
N ARG A 101 6.12 -18.23 40.31
CA ARG A 101 6.17 -17.43 39.07
C ARG A 101 6.24 -15.94 39.41
N LEU A 102 7.10 -15.23 38.69
CA LEU A 102 7.24 -13.78 38.80
C LEU A 102 5.99 -13.09 38.19
N PRO A 103 5.28 -12.22 38.92
CA PRO A 103 4.13 -11.50 38.37
C PRO A 103 4.58 -10.43 37.37
N LYS A 104 3.74 -10.13 36.38
CA LYS A 104 4.05 -9.18 35.28
C LYS A 104 4.45 -7.78 35.79
N SER A 105 3.76 -7.27 36.82
CA SER A 105 4.06 -5.95 37.42
C SER A 105 5.44 -5.90 38.07
N SER A 106 5.83 -6.94 38.81
CA SER A 106 7.18 -7.03 39.39
C SER A 106 8.24 -7.25 38.32
N ALA A 107 7.93 -7.96 37.23
CA ALA A 107 8.84 -8.13 36.09
C ALA A 107 9.17 -6.79 35.42
N GLN A 108 8.16 -5.96 35.14
CA GLN A 108 8.34 -4.61 34.59
C GLN A 108 9.21 -3.73 35.50
N GLN A 109 9.02 -3.80 36.81
CA GLN A 109 9.86 -3.09 37.78
C GLN A 109 11.32 -3.60 37.77
N ILE A 110 11.52 -4.92 37.69
CA ILE A 110 12.87 -5.51 37.60
C ILE A 110 13.56 -5.07 36.30
N PHE A 111 12.84 -5.03 35.17
CA PHE A 111 13.38 -4.52 33.91
C PHE A 111 13.84 -3.06 34.06
N HIS A 112 13.01 -2.22 34.68
CA HIS A 112 13.36 -0.82 34.94
C HIS A 112 14.59 -0.69 35.85
N LEU A 113 14.71 -1.52 36.88
CA LEU A 113 15.88 -1.53 37.76
C LEU A 113 17.18 -1.94 37.02
N ILE A 114 17.09 -2.90 36.10
CA ILE A 114 18.22 -3.30 35.24
C ILE A 114 18.58 -2.17 34.27
N GLU A 115 17.59 -1.52 33.65
CA GLU A 115 17.77 -0.36 32.77
C GLU A 115 18.44 0.80 33.51
N LEU A 116 17.98 1.13 34.72
CA LEU A 116 18.57 2.16 35.57
C LEU A 116 20.03 1.83 35.93
N MET A 117 20.32 0.57 36.26
CA MET A 117 21.69 0.15 36.58
C MET A 117 22.64 0.32 35.38
N ASN A 118 22.19 -0.01 34.17
CA ASN A 118 22.96 0.22 32.95
C ASN A 118 23.06 1.71 32.58
N SER A 119 22.03 2.51 32.86
CA SER A 119 22.07 3.98 32.70
C SER A 119 23.10 4.61 33.63
N ILE A 120 23.13 4.19 34.90
CA ILE A 120 24.15 4.61 35.88
C ILE A 120 25.55 4.25 35.36
N SER A 121 25.74 3.02 34.87
CA SER A 121 27.03 2.58 34.28
C SER A 121 27.44 3.46 33.09
N LEU A 122 26.52 3.77 32.17
CA LEU A 122 26.79 4.64 31.02
C LEU A 122 27.16 6.06 31.44
N THR A 123 26.45 6.61 32.42
CA THR A 123 26.70 7.95 32.95
C THR A 123 28.10 8.03 33.57
N PHE A 124 28.49 7.01 34.35
CA PHE A 124 29.83 6.91 34.91
C PHE A 124 30.91 6.77 33.83
N ASN A 125 30.66 5.98 32.78
CA ASN A 125 31.59 5.82 31.67
C ASN A 125 31.75 7.12 30.86
N PHE A 126 30.66 7.84 30.61
CA PHE A 126 30.66 9.09 29.88
C PHE A 126 31.43 10.19 30.62
N HIS A 127 31.26 10.28 31.95
CA HIS A 127 31.97 11.24 32.80
C HIS A 127 33.29 10.70 33.38
N TRP A 128 33.75 9.53 32.94
CA TRP A 128 34.93 8.85 33.48
C TRP A 128 36.20 9.72 33.53
N PRO A 129 36.53 10.52 32.48
CA PRO A 129 37.71 11.39 32.53
C PRO A 129 37.63 12.44 33.63
N SER A 130 36.46 13.06 33.80
CA SER A 130 36.22 14.06 34.86
C SER A 130 36.28 13.43 36.24
N ILE A 131 35.72 12.21 36.38
CA ILE A 131 35.76 11.46 37.64
C ILE A 131 37.21 11.14 38.02
N LEU A 132 38.03 10.67 37.08
CA LEU A 132 39.45 10.41 37.31
C LEU A 132 40.20 11.66 37.76
N GLU A 133 39.93 12.80 37.11
CA GLU A 133 40.54 14.09 37.48
C GLU A 133 40.17 14.50 38.91
N TRP A 134 38.89 14.38 39.28
CA TRP A 134 38.41 14.65 40.64
C TRP A 134 38.98 13.69 41.67
N CYS A 135 39.08 12.39 41.35
CA CYS A 135 39.68 11.39 42.23
C CYS A 135 41.17 11.68 42.44
N ASN A 136 41.92 12.01 41.38
CA ASN A 136 43.33 12.36 41.49
C ASN A 136 43.55 13.63 42.34
N HIS A 137 42.72 14.66 42.15
CA HIS A 137 42.77 15.87 42.98
C HIS A 137 42.38 15.62 44.43
N ALA A 138 41.37 14.80 44.70
CA ALA A 138 40.96 14.44 46.06
C ALA A 138 42.04 13.61 46.76
N CYS A 139 42.65 12.65 46.04
CA CYS A 139 43.77 11.86 46.52
C CYS A 139 44.95 12.76 46.92
N ALA A 140 45.36 13.69 46.04
CA ALA A 140 46.45 14.62 46.35
C ALA A 140 46.12 15.55 47.53
N LEU A 141 44.87 15.99 47.68
CA LEU A 141 44.47 16.83 48.82
C LEU A 141 44.56 16.06 50.15
N TRP A 142 44.15 14.79 50.16
CA TRP A 142 44.11 13.99 51.37
C TRP A 142 45.49 13.41 51.73
N SER A 143 46.27 12.92 50.76
CA SER A 143 47.64 12.46 51.00
C SER A 143 48.55 13.64 51.33
N ASP A 144 48.70 14.60 50.42
CA ASP A 144 49.76 15.60 50.49
C ASP A 144 49.39 16.80 51.38
N GLY A 145 48.10 17.12 51.47
CA GLY A 145 47.62 18.31 52.17
C GLY A 145 47.25 18.09 53.64
N ASN A 146 46.53 17.01 53.95
CA ASN A 146 45.97 16.78 55.29
C ASN A 146 46.74 15.71 56.06
N MET A 147 46.92 14.52 55.49
CA MET A 147 47.52 13.38 56.18
C MET A 147 49.01 13.60 56.44
N LEU A 148 49.79 14.05 55.45
CA LEU A 148 51.20 14.41 55.65
C LEU A 148 51.37 15.51 56.72
N ARG A 149 50.50 16.52 56.74
CA ARG A 149 50.59 17.61 57.73
C ARG A 149 50.34 17.14 59.17
N ILE A 150 49.44 16.17 59.35
CA ILE A 150 49.17 15.55 60.66
C ILE A 150 50.39 14.72 61.08
N LEU A 151 50.94 13.89 60.18
CA LEU A 151 52.11 13.04 60.46
C LEU A 151 53.38 13.86 60.74
N GLU A 152 53.65 14.91 59.97
CA GLU A 152 54.77 15.83 60.19
C GLU A 152 54.65 16.55 61.54
N GLY A 153 53.44 17.00 61.89
CA GLY A 153 53.15 17.67 63.16
C GLY A 153 53.36 16.75 64.36
N ILE A 154 53.05 15.46 64.23
CA ILE A 154 53.27 14.45 65.27
C ILE A 154 54.77 14.10 65.36
N ARG A 155 55.45 13.92 64.23
CA ARG A 155 56.89 13.63 64.20
C ARG A 155 57.71 14.72 64.87
N GLN A 156 57.35 16.00 64.67
CA GLN A 156 58.03 17.14 65.29
C GLN A 156 57.84 17.21 66.82
N GLN A 157 56.83 16.54 67.38
CA GLN A 157 56.55 16.51 68.83
C GLN A 157 57.25 15.36 69.57
N ILE A 158 57.85 14.41 68.86
CA ILE A 158 58.53 13.24 69.46
C ILE A 158 59.98 13.62 69.82
N SER A 159 60.32 13.54 71.11
CA SER A 159 61.68 13.76 71.61
C SER A 159 62.57 12.53 71.34
N LEU A 160 63.73 12.73 70.71
CA LEU A 160 64.64 11.67 70.23
C LEU A 160 65.55 11.09 71.35
N GLN A 161 65.03 10.87 72.56
CA GLN A 161 65.83 10.40 73.69
C GLN A 161 65.76 8.87 73.91
N ASP A 162 64.64 8.23 73.55
CA ASP A 162 64.42 6.78 73.76
C ASP A 162 64.59 5.98 72.45
N THR A 163 65.12 4.75 72.52
CA THR A 163 65.29 3.86 71.35
C THR A 163 63.94 3.55 70.67
N THR A 164 62.87 3.40 71.45
CA THR A 164 61.51 3.21 70.94
C THR A 164 60.96 4.46 70.25
N ALA A 165 61.38 5.66 70.65
CA ALA A 165 60.99 6.90 70.00
C ALA A 165 61.67 7.06 68.63
N VAL A 166 62.90 6.54 68.49
CA VAL A 166 63.62 6.47 67.21
C VAL A 166 62.92 5.51 66.24
N ASP A 167 62.49 4.34 66.73
CA ASP A 167 61.74 3.37 65.91
C ASP A 167 60.41 3.94 65.42
N ILE A 168 59.65 4.63 66.30
CA ILE A 168 58.40 5.30 65.94
C ILE A 168 58.65 6.43 64.92
N ALA A 169 59.68 7.25 65.11
CA ALA A 169 60.03 8.31 64.18
C ALA A 169 60.44 7.78 62.80
N SER A 170 61.17 6.66 62.76
CA SER A 170 61.57 5.99 61.51
C SER A 170 60.37 5.37 60.78
N ALA A 171 59.44 4.75 61.51
CA ALA A 171 58.20 4.22 60.96
C ALA A 171 57.32 5.34 60.37
N LEU A 172 57.25 6.51 61.04
CA LEU A 172 56.53 7.66 60.50
C LEU A 172 57.20 8.25 59.26
N GLN A 173 58.53 8.25 59.18
CA GLN A 173 59.23 8.66 57.97
C GLN A 173 58.93 7.75 56.77
N ILE A 174 58.78 6.44 57.00
CA ILE A 174 58.36 5.49 55.97
C ILE A 174 56.91 5.76 55.54
N ALA A 175 56.02 6.05 56.48
CA ALA A 175 54.63 6.42 56.19
C ALA A 175 54.52 7.73 55.39
N GLU A 176 55.31 8.75 55.74
CA GLU A 176 55.39 10.03 55.01
C GLU A 176 55.88 9.79 53.57
N HIS A 177 56.97 9.03 53.39
CA HIS A 177 57.52 8.78 52.06
C HIS A 177 56.55 7.99 51.16
N ALA A 178 55.75 7.09 51.75
CA ALA A 178 54.71 6.37 51.03
C ALA A 178 53.55 7.29 50.56
N LEU A 179 53.28 8.38 51.29
CA LEU A 179 52.20 9.32 51.01
C LEU A 179 52.59 10.49 50.09
N CYS A 180 53.88 10.88 50.04
CA CYS A 180 54.38 11.95 49.15
C CYS A 180 54.26 11.65 47.65
N HIS A 181 53.87 10.43 47.30
CA HIS A 181 53.73 9.99 45.92
C HIS A 181 52.32 9.44 45.69
N ALA A 182 51.94 9.25 44.42
CA ALA A 182 50.60 8.77 44.07
C ALA A 182 50.14 7.57 44.95
N PRO A 183 48.93 7.62 45.54
CA PRO A 183 48.45 6.62 46.48
C PRO A 183 48.06 5.34 45.73
N THR A 184 49.04 4.48 45.52
CA THR A 184 48.81 3.12 45.01
C THR A 184 48.47 2.18 46.16
N ARG A 185 47.74 1.10 45.89
CA ARG A 185 47.35 0.10 46.90
C ARG A 185 48.55 -0.42 47.71
N LEU A 186 49.69 -0.69 47.06
CA LEU A 186 50.91 -1.14 47.74
C LEU A 186 51.45 -0.07 48.70
N ARG A 187 51.45 1.20 48.31
CA ARG A 187 51.90 2.31 49.16
C ARG A 187 50.96 2.56 50.34
N LEU A 188 49.65 2.43 50.13
CA LEU A 188 48.66 2.53 51.22
C LEU A 188 48.84 1.39 52.24
N VAL A 189 49.13 0.17 51.77
CA VAL A 189 49.46 -0.96 52.65
C VAL A 189 50.76 -0.72 53.41
N ILE A 190 51.81 -0.23 52.75
CA ILE A 190 53.09 0.12 53.41
C ILE A 190 52.87 1.23 54.45
N CYS A 191 52.07 2.25 54.13
CA CYS A 191 51.71 3.33 55.05
C CYS A 191 50.94 2.78 56.26
N GLY A 192 49.94 1.92 56.05
CA GLY A 192 49.21 1.26 57.13
C GLY A 192 50.10 0.41 58.03
N MET A 193 50.98 -0.41 57.44
CA MET A 193 51.96 -1.22 58.18
C MET A 193 52.93 -0.35 59.00
N ALA A 194 53.41 0.75 58.42
CA ALA A 194 54.29 1.69 59.09
C ALA A 194 53.59 2.41 60.27
N LEU A 195 52.32 2.77 60.12
CA LEU A 195 51.50 3.34 61.20
C LEU A 195 51.23 2.31 62.31
N ASP A 196 50.97 1.05 61.95
CA ASP A 196 50.79 -0.04 62.92
C ASP A 196 52.08 -0.30 63.73
N VAL A 197 53.25 -0.27 63.08
CA VAL A 197 54.57 -0.35 63.77
C VAL A 197 54.77 0.84 64.72
N ALA A 198 54.28 2.03 64.35
CA ALA A 198 54.29 3.22 65.21
C ALA A 198 53.27 3.16 66.38
N ASN A 199 52.45 2.10 66.48
CA ASN A 199 51.35 1.98 67.44
C ASN A 199 50.44 3.22 67.47
N TYR A 200 50.16 3.81 66.31
CA TYR A 200 49.49 5.12 66.19
C TYR A 200 48.17 5.23 66.98
N LYS A 201 47.40 4.13 67.12
CA LYS A 201 46.15 4.09 67.89
C LYS A 201 46.31 4.30 69.40
N LYS A 202 47.51 4.04 69.95
CA LYS A 202 47.84 4.25 71.37
C LYS A 202 48.71 5.49 71.58
N THR A 203 49.60 5.77 70.62
CA THR A 203 50.59 6.84 70.71
C THR A 203 50.02 8.21 70.32
N PHE A 204 49.05 8.27 69.41
CA PHE A 204 48.48 9.53 68.92
C PHE A 204 47.21 9.91 69.68
N ARG A 205 46.79 11.17 69.53
CA ARG A 205 45.50 11.60 70.05
C ARG A 205 44.39 10.82 69.33
N PRO A 206 43.31 10.44 70.04
CA PRO A 206 42.23 9.64 69.44
C PRO A 206 41.55 10.35 68.26
N LEU A 207 41.55 11.68 68.24
CA LEU A 207 41.04 12.48 67.12
C LEU A 207 41.92 12.35 65.88
N ASP A 208 43.24 12.48 66.03
CA ASP A 208 44.20 12.40 64.92
C ASP A 208 44.27 10.97 64.35
N ALA A 209 44.21 9.95 65.23
CA ALA A 209 44.13 8.55 64.82
C ALA A 209 42.83 8.24 64.06
N GLY A 210 41.70 8.80 64.51
CA GLY A 210 40.42 8.66 63.81
C GLY A 210 40.42 9.35 62.44
N GLU A 211 41.01 10.55 62.32
CA GLU A 211 41.15 11.24 61.04
C GLU A 211 42.06 10.48 60.06
N ILE A 212 43.16 9.90 60.54
CA ILE A 212 44.06 9.06 59.74
C ILE A 212 43.32 7.83 59.19
N ASP A 213 42.53 7.14 60.01
CA ASP A 213 41.70 5.99 59.59
C ASP A 213 40.66 6.40 58.53
N ASP A 214 40.02 7.55 58.75
CA ASP A 214 39.07 8.13 57.79
C ASP A 214 39.71 8.49 56.45
N PHE A 215 40.95 9.00 56.45
CA PHE A 215 41.67 9.31 55.21
C PHE A 215 42.16 8.05 54.50
N LEU A 216 42.71 7.07 55.23
CA LEU A 216 43.16 5.80 54.63
C LEU A 216 42.01 5.04 53.98
N THR A 217 40.85 4.97 54.63
CA THR A 217 39.66 4.31 54.05
C THR A 217 39.15 5.02 52.80
N ARG A 218 39.18 6.35 52.76
CA ARG A 218 38.77 7.14 51.58
C ARG A 218 39.80 7.09 50.45
N LEU A 219 41.09 7.01 50.76
CA LEU A 219 42.14 6.84 49.76
C LEU A 219 42.09 5.43 49.13
N ASP A 220 41.83 4.39 49.93
CA ASP A 220 41.66 3.03 49.42
C ASP A 220 40.40 2.89 48.54
N SER A 221 39.29 3.54 48.91
CA SER A 221 38.07 3.51 48.11
C SER A 221 38.21 4.27 46.78
N LEU A 222 38.81 5.47 46.79
CA LEU A 222 39.02 6.26 45.56
C LEU A 222 40.05 5.64 44.63
N SER A 223 41.14 5.07 45.17
CA SER A 223 42.15 4.40 44.35
C SER A 223 41.60 3.17 43.61
N ASN A 224 40.54 2.54 44.15
CA ASN A 224 39.87 1.38 43.56
C ASN A 224 38.51 1.70 42.93
N ILE A 225 38.16 2.97 42.70
CA ILE A 225 36.81 3.38 42.26
C ILE A 225 36.34 2.67 40.98
N GLY A 226 37.24 2.41 40.03
CA GLY A 226 36.92 1.66 38.81
C GLY A 226 36.53 0.20 39.06
N LEU A 227 37.21 -0.47 40.00
CA LEU A 227 36.87 -1.84 40.42
C LEU A 227 35.56 -1.87 41.21
N VAL A 228 35.33 -0.87 42.06
CA VAL A 228 34.07 -0.74 42.81
C VAL A 228 32.90 -0.54 41.85
N LEU A 229 33.01 0.39 40.89
CA LEU A 229 31.95 0.67 39.92
C LEU A 229 31.68 -0.53 39.01
N SER A 230 32.72 -1.16 38.45
CA SER A 230 32.55 -2.35 37.60
C SER A 230 31.85 -3.49 38.34
N ARG A 231 32.18 -3.73 39.61
CA ARG A 231 31.52 -4.75 40.44
C ARG A 231 30.06 -4.40 40.74
N VAL A 232 29.79 -3.14 41.05
CA VAL A 232 28.47 -2.69 41.48
C VAL A 232 27.49 -2.63 40.32
N THR A 233 27.92 -2.21 39.13
CA THR A 233 27.07 -2.14 37.94
C THR A 233 27.05 -3.43 37.12
N ASP A 234 27.67 -4.51 37.61
CA ASP A 234 27.71 -5.77 36.89
C ASP A 234 26.32 -6.41 36.81
N CYS A 235 25.83 -6.56 35.58
CA CYS A 235 24.56 -7.21 35.26
C CYS A 235 24.73 -8.68 34.81
N SER A 236 25.92 -9.27 34.95
CA SER A 236 26.21 -10.65 34.56
C SER A 236 25.24 -11.67 35.18
N PHE A 237 24.66 -11.37 36.35
CA PHE A 237 23.67 -12.20 37.03
C PHE A 237 22.43 -12.54 36.18
N VAL A 238 22.13 -11.76 35.14
CA VAL A 238 21.01 -12.01 34.22
C VAL A 238 21.20 -13.32 33.45
N TYR A 239 22.43 -13.81 33.27
CA TYR A 239 22.71 -15.09 32.62
C TYR A 239 21.96 -16.27 33.28
N TRP A 240 21.99 -16.36 34.61
CA TRP A 240 21.31 -17.41 35.37
C TRP A 240 19.78 -17.24 35.36
N HIS A 241 19.30 -16.04 35.03
CA HIS A 241 17.89 -15.71 34.86
C HIS A 241 17.57 -15.40 33.38
N LYS A 242 18.14 -16.17 32.43
CA LYS A 242 17.95 -15.94 30.98
C LYS A 242 16.49 -15.93 30.49
N SER A 243 15.55 -16.45 31.28
CA SER A 243 14.11 -16.33 31.04
C SER A 243 13.60 -14.88 31.10
N LEU A 244 14.33 -13.97 31.77
CA LEU A 244 14.01 -12.54 31.79
C LEU A 244 14.06 -11.91 30.39
N PHE A 245 14.94 -12.39 29.49
CA PHE A 245 14.97 -11.92 28.10
C PHE A 245 13.67 -12.28 27.37
N VAL A 246 13.16 -13.49 27.58
CA VAL A 246 11.89 -13.95 26.97
C VAL A 246 10.73 -13.07 27.45
N LEU A 247 10.62 -12.87 28.77
CA LEU A 247 9.58 -12.03 29.37
C LEU A 247 9.69 -10.55 28.94
N TYR A 248 10.92 -10.06 28.75
CA TYR A 248 11.15 -8.71 28.26
C TYR A 248 10.65 -8.55 26.83
N PHE A 249 11.05 -9.46 25.93
CA PHE A 249 10.67 -9.44 24.52
C PHE A 249 9.16 -9.59 24.32
N GLU A 250 8.49 -10.42 25.14
CA GLU A 250 7.03 -10.56 25.08
C GLU A 250 6.28 -9.28 25.46
N ASN A 251 6.82 -8.46 26.37
CA ASN A 251 6.17 -7.24 26.87
C ASN A 251 6.53 -5.99 26.06
N LEU A 252 7.48 -6.04 25.11
CA LEU A 252 7.93 -4.87 24.34
C LEU A 252 6.82 -4.18 23.54
N LEU A 253 5.86 -4.96 23.03
CA LEU A 253 4.72 -4.46 22.24
C LEU A 253 3.67 -3.77 23.12
N GLU A 254 3.45 -4.26 24.33
CA GLU A 254 2.44 -3.76 25.27
C GLU A 254 2.96 -2.59 26.14
N ASP A 255 4.29 -2.50 26.34
CA ASP A 255 4.88 -1.52 27.24
C ASP A 255 4.89 -0.09 26.67
N SER A 256 4.54 0.87 27.53
CA SER A 256 4.58 2.32 27.24
C SER A 256 5.94 2.99 27.53
N ARG A 257 6.98 2.19 27.78
CA ARG A 257 8.32 2.66 28.21
C ARG A 257 9.09 3.33 27.07
N PRO A 258 9.96 4.33 27.33
CA PRO A 258 10.73 5.00 26.28
C PRO A 258 11.63 4.01 25.54
N ILE A 259 11.83 4.26 24.24
CA ILE A 259 12.52 3.34 23.31
C ILE A 259 13.99 3.19 23.69
N ASP A 260 14.62 4.26 24.18
CA ASP A 260 16.02 4.30 24.62
C ASP A 260 16.33 3.25 25.70
N ASN A 261 15.32 2.88 26.49
CA ASN A 261 15.46 1.86 27.52
C ASN A 261 15.68 0.45 26.97
N ILE A 262 15.27 0.19 25.72
CA ILE A 262 15.47 -1.11 25.06
C ILE A 262 16.97 -1.35 24.87
N GLU A 263 17.72 -0.36 24.41
CA GLU A 263 19.17 -0.44 24.29
C GLU A 263 19.83 -0.65 25.67
N LEU A 264 19.36 0.08 26.69
CA LEU A 264 19.85 -0.06 28.06
C LEU A 264 19.64 -1.47 28.61
N PHE A 265 18.47 -2.08 28.39
CA PHE A 265 18.22 -3.44 28.81
C PHE A 265 19.09 -4.44 28.03
N LEU A 266 19.16 -4.30 26.71
CA LEU A 266 19.98 -5.15 25.84
C LEU A 266 21.47 -5.07 26.17
N ARG A 267 21.96 -3.96 26.73
CA ARG A 267 23.34 -3.85 27.23
C ARG A 267 23.67 -4.87 28.32
N SER A 268 22.69 -5.33 29.10
CA SER A 268 22.88 -6.41 30.08
C SER A 268 23.35 -7.71 29.45
N PHE A 269 22.97 -7.98 28.19
CA PHE A 269 23.44 -9.11 27.41
C PHE A 269 24.96 -9.04 27.16
N ARG A 270 25.49 -7.85 26.89
CA ARG A 270 26.94 -7.63 26.73
C ARG A 270 27.69 -7.90 28.03
N ASN A 271 27.14 -7.52 29.18
CA ASN A 271 27.75 -7.79 30.48
C ASN A 271 27.81 -9.30 30.79
N CYS A 272 26.91 -10.11 30.25
CA CYS A 272 27.01 -11.57 30.39
C CYS A 272 28.26 -12.12 29.67
N SER A 273 28.70 -11.50 28.56
CA SER A 273 29.85 -11.98 27.79
C SER A 273 31.19 -11.90 28.54
N THR A 274 31.37 -10.94 29.45
CA THR A 274 32.60 -10.83 30.27
C THR A 274 32.73 -12.02 31.22
N PHE A 275 31.62 -12.45 31.82
CA PHE A 275 31.56 -13.65 32.66
C PHE A 275 31.81 -14.92 31.86
N LEU A 276 31.17 -15.06 30.68
CA LEU A 276 31.36 -16.23 29.81
C LEU A 276 32.82 -16.38 29.35
N ASN A 277 33.53 -15.28 29.09
CA ASN A 277 34.96 -15.29 28.76
C ASN A 277 35.86 -15.66 29.96
N SER A 278 35.34 -15.55 31.19
CA SER A 278 36.09 -15.92 32.41
C SER A 278 35.93 -17.40 32.79
N ALA A 279 35.02 -18.13 32.13
CA ALA A 279 34.78 -19.54 32.39
C ALA A 279 36.00 -20.39 31.97
N LYS A 280 36.51 -21.21 32.89
CA LYS A 280 37.65 -22.12 32.65
C LYS A 280 37.24 -23.60 32.50
N HIS A 281 35.98 -23.93 32.75
CA HIS A 281 35.48 -25.31 32.84
C HIS A 281 34.94 -25.86 31.52
N CYS A 282 34.72 -25.00 30.52
CA CYS A 282 34.20 -25.34 29.19
C CYS A 282 34.86 -24.48 28.11
N ASP A 283 34.73 -24.89 26.85
CA ASP A 283 35.12 -24.08 25.71
C ASP A 283 34.33 -22.76 25.68
N GLN A 284 35.06 -21.66 25.86
CA GLN A 284 34.51 -20.31 26.03
C GLN A 284 33.70 -19.86 24.81
N GLU A 285 34.18 -20.19 23.61
CA GLU A 285 33.53 -19.82 22.35
C GLU A 285 32.21 -20.57 22.16
N ALA A 286 32.18 -21.87 22.44
CA ALA A 286 30.97 -22.69 22.32
C ALA A 286 29.88 -22.26 23.32
N LEU A 287 30.27 -21.95 24.55
CA LEU A 287 29.37 -21.44 25.58
C LEU A 287 28.78 -20.07 25.19
N ARG A 288 29.62 -19.18 24.65
CA ARG A 288 29.20 -17.87 24.18
C ARG A 288 28.24 -17.96 22.99
N GLN A 289 28.57 -18.79 22.00
CA GLN A 289 27.73 -18.98 20.81
C GLN A 289 26.38 -19.58 21.16
N SER A 290 26.32 -20.60 22.03
CA SER A 290 25.04 -21.21 22.45
C SER A 290 24.12 -20.21 23.17
N PHE A 291 24.68 -19.38 24.05
CA PHE A 291 23.90 -18.33 24.72
C PHE A 291 23.44 -17.23 23.75
N GLN A 292 24.31 -16.81 22.82
CA GLN A 292 23.95 -15.83 21.79
C GLN A 292 22.82 -16.35 20.88
N GLN A 293 22.94 -17.58 20.39
CA GLN A 293 21.90 -18.20 19.56
C GLN A 293 20.59 -18.32 20.31
N TYR A 294 20.61 -18.73 21.58
CA TYR A 294 19.41 -18.78 22.41
C TYR A 294 18.70 -17.43 22.48
N VAL A 295 19.40 -16.35 22.82
CA VAL A 295 18.78 -15.01 22.93
C VAL A 295 18.30 -14.50 21.56
N LEU A 296 19.05 -14.77 20.49
CA LEU A 296 18.66 -14.39 19.12
C LEU A 296 17.39 -15.10 18.64
N ILE A 297 17.25 -16.40 18.91
CA ILE A 297 16.05 -17.17 18.58
C ILE A 297 14.85 -16.62 19.35
N GLN A 298 15.02 -16.40 20.66
CA GLN A 298 13.95 -15.84 21.49
C GLN A 298 13.55 -14.42 21.05
N PHE A 299 14.52 -13.59 20.63
CA PHE A 299 14.24 -12.26 20.10
C PHE A 299 13.43 -12.31 18.79
N LYS A 300 13.77 -13.23 17.88
CA LYS A 300 13.03 -13.43 16.63
C LYS A 300 11.59 -13.88 16.88
N GLU A 301 11.43 -15.01 17.57
CA GLU A 301 10.12 -15.64 17.77
C GLU A 301 9.17 -14.80 18.63
N LYS A 302 9.69 -14.18 19.70
CA LYS A 302 8.85 -13.52 20.70
C LYS A 302 8.58 -12.05 20.42
N PHE A 303 9.46 -11.37 19.67
CA PHE A 303 9.33 -9.96 19.36
C PHE A 303 9.19 -9.68 17.87
N LEU A 304 10.16 -10.07 17.02
CA LEU A 304 10.15 -9.67 15.60
C LEU A 304 8.97 -10.27 14.84
N ASP A 305 8.69 -11.56 15.03
CA ASP A 305 7.60 -12.24 14.33
C ASP A 305 6.24 -11.71 14.80
N LYS A 306 6.08 -11.47 16.11
CA LYS A 306 4.87 -10.83 16.66
C LYS A 306 4.68 -9.41 16.13
N LEU A 307 5.75 -8.62 16.06
CA LEU A 307 5.72 -7.25 15.54
C LEU A 307 5.33 -7.25 14.06
N CYS A 308 5.87 -8.18 13.26
CA CYS A 308 5.50 -8.37 11.86
C CYS A 308 4.01 -8.71 11.72
N ASN A 309 3.51 -9.65 12.51
CA ASN A 309 2.11 -10.08 12.48
C ASN A 309 1.15 -8.93 12.87
N GLU A 310 1.49 -8.13 13.88
CA GLU A 310 0.68 -6.96 14.26
C GLU A 310 0.64 -5.90 13.16
N ILE A 311 1.78 -5.61 12.52
CA ILE A 311 1.84 -4.68 11.38
C ILE A 311 1.03 -5.22 10.20
N GLU A 312 1.18 -6.51 9.88
CA GLU A 312 0.43 -7.16 8.81
C GLU A 312 -1.08 -7.14 9.08
N ASN A 313 -1.50 -7.45 10.30
CA ASN A 313 -2.91 -7.41 10.72
C ASN A 313 -3.47 -5.99 10.65
N ASP A 314 -2.73 -4.97 11.12
CA ASP A 314 -3.15 -3.58 10.99
C ASP A 314 -3.27 -3.14 9.52
N LEU A 315 -2.34 -3.56 8.66
CA LEU A 315 -2.41 -3.29 7.22
C LEU A 315 -3.63 -3.94 6.57
N ARG A 316 -3.94 -5.18 6.95
CA ARG A 316 -5.15 -5.90 6.49
C ARG A 316 -6.43 -5.23 6.97
N LEU A 317 -6.53 -4.93 8.27
CA LEU A 317 -7.68 -4.24 8.84
C LEU A 317 -7.88 -2.87 8.20
N SER A 318 -6.79 -2.14 7.99
CA SER A 318 -6.83 -0.84 7.32
C SER A 318 -7.30 -0.94 5.88
N PHE A 319 -6.86 -1.95 5.15
CA PHE A 319 -7.33 -2.20 3.79
C PHE A 319 -8.85 -2.46 3.76
N HIS A 320 -9.36 -3.35 4.62
CA HIS A 320 -10.79 -3.64 4.70
C HIS A 320 -11.62 -2.43 5.14
N LEU A 321 -11.15 -1.66 6.13
CA LEU A 321 -11.75 -0.38 6.51
C LEU A 321 -11.78 0.63 5.36
N HIS A 322 -10.80 0.59 4.46
CA HIS A 322 -10.74 1.44 3.27
C HIS A 322 -11.62 0.94 2.11
N GLN A 323 -11.93 -0.36 2.02
CA GLN A 323 -12.89 -0.91 1.05
C GLN A 323 -14.33 -0.48 1.35
N ASP A 324 -14.71 -0.34 2.62
CA ASP A 324 -16.08 0.07 3.04
C ASP A 324 -16.33 1.58 2.95
N ILE A 325 -15.31 2.37 2.63
CA ILE A 325 -15.41 3.83 2.55
C ILE A 325 -15.57 4.25 1.09
N SER A 326 -16.81 4.56 0.73
CA SER A 326 -17.18 5.22 -0.53
C SER A 326 -16.25 6.39 -0.88
N ILE A 327 -15.90 6.46 -2.17
CA ILE A 327 -14.95 7.38 -2.83
C ILE A 327 -15.10 8.84 -2.37
N GLU A 328 -16.31 9.27 -1.98
CA GLU A 328 -16.60 10.61 -1.41
C GLU A 328 -15.74 11.02 -0.19
N LYS A 329 -15.37 10.10 0.71
CA LYS A 329 -14.54 10.47 1.88
C LYS A 329 -13.05 10.58 1.55
N LEU A 330 -12.59 9.93 0.48
CA LEU A 330 -11.24 10.07 -0.05
C LEU A 330 -11.08 11.41 -0.79
N GLU A 331 -12.09 11.84 -1.55
CA GLU A 331 -12.12 13.17 -2.18
C GLU A 331 -12.09 14.30 -1.14
N ARG A 332 -12.85 14.16 -0.02
CA ARG A 332 -12.80 15.13 1.09
C ARG A 332 -11.47 15.13 1.86
N ARG A 333 -10.68 14.05 1.81
CA ARG A 333 -9.33 13.95 2.41
C ARG A 333 -8.24 14.54 1.52
N LEU A 334 -8.38 14.41 0.20
CA LEU A 334 -7.41 14.91 -0.78
C LEU A 334 -7.66 16.39 -1.15
N PHE A 335 -8.92 16.84 -1.13
CA PHE A 335 -9.32 18.22 -1.42
C PHE A 335 -10.20 18.79 -0.30
N PRO A 336 -9.60 19.32 0.79
CA PRO A 336 -10.39 20.03 1.78
C PRO A 336 -11.00 21.30 1.14
N PRO A 337 -12.32 21.54 1.27
CA PRO A 337 -12.93 22.75 0.72
C PRO A 337 -12.29 23.98 1.37
N LYS A 338 -11.83 24.93 0.55
CA LYS A 338 -11.28 26.21 1.01
C LYS A 338 -12.34 26.92 1.85
N LYS A 339 -12.05 27.13 3.14
CA LYS A 339 -12.92 27.88 4.05
C LYS A 339 -13.07 29.31 3.54
N THR A 340 -14.27 29.66 3.08
CA THR A 340 -14.68 31.05 2.94
C THR A 340 -15.00 31.59 4.33
N SER A 341 -14.25 32.61 4.73
CA SER A 341 -14.47 33.36 5.96
C SER A 341 -15.75 34.19 5.84
N LYS A 342 -16.82 33.82 6.53
CA LYS A 342 -17.81 34.78 7.02
C LYS A 342 -18.23 34.46 8.45
N ALA A 343 -18.25 35.52 9.23
CA ALA A 343 -18.48 35.60 10.66
C ALA A 343 -19.93 35.26 11.05
N GLY A 344 -20.12 34.80 12.29
CA GLY A 344 -21.44 34.63 12.90
C GLY A 344 -21.46 33.62 14.05
N ASP A 345 -20.97 34.04 15.21
CA ASP A 345 -21.50 33.78 16.55
C ASP A 345 -22.33 32.50 16.82
N THR A 346 -21.75 31.55 17.57
CA THR A 346 -22.04 31.26 19.00
C THR A 346 -21.64 29.82 19.39
N GLY A 347 -20.78 29.73 20.42
CA GLY A 347 -20.82 28.73 21.48
C GLY A 347 -20.96 27.23 21.11
N GLY A 348 -19.87 26.60 20.70
CA GLY A 348 -19.75 25.15 20.73
C GLY A 348 -18.32 24.71 20.44
N LYS A 349 -17.54 24.38 21.49
CA LYS A 349 -16.21 23.76 21.33
C LYS A 349 -16.39 22.36 20.73
N LEU A 350 -16.45 22.27 19.40
CA LEU A 350 -16.18 21.02 18.68
C LEU A 350 -14.70 20.97 18.29
N THR A 351 -14.08 19.90 18.73
CA THR A 351 -12.68 19.54 18.59
C THR A 351 -12.24 19.45 17.12
N ASN A 352 -11.13 20.10 16.77
CA ASN A 352 -10.38 19.83 15.55
C ASN A 352 -9.92 18.36 15.53
N SER A 353 -10.61 17.50 14.79
CA SER A 353 -10.26 16.09 14.57
C SER A 353 -9.78 15.80 13.13
N ASN A 354 -9.18 16.78 12.44
CA ASN A 354 -8.63 16.60 11.08
C ASN A 354 -7.12 16.40 11.01
N SER A 355 -6.51 15.91 12.09
CA SER A 355 -5.28 15.12 11.99
C SER A 355 -5.65 13.72 12.47
N ILE A 356 -5.63 12.71 11.60
CA ILE A 356 -5.59 11.32 12.06
C ILE A 356 -4.26 11.22 12.80
N ARG A 357 -4.30 11.50 14.10
CA ARG A 357 -3.21 11.16 15.00
C ARG A 357 -3.12 9.64 14.91
N PRO A 358 -1.97 9.07 14.54
CA PRO A 358 -1.80 7.62 14.60
C PRO A 358 -2.26 7.16 15.98
N SER A 359 -3.02 6.07 16.03
CA SER A 359 -3.50 5.49 17.29
C SER A 359 -2.31 5.30 18.25
N VAL A 360 -2.56 5.27 19.56
CA VAL A 360 -1.48 5.14 20.55
C VAL A 360 -0.63 3.89 20.26
N SER A 361 -1.25 2.84 19.73
CA SER A 361 -0.61 1.61 19.25
C SER A 361 0.24 1.84 17.99
N GLU A 362 -0.27 2.52 16.96
CA GLU A 362 0.49 2.81 15.72
C GLU A 362 1.77 3.62 16.01
N ARG A 363 1.70 4.62 16.90
CA ARG A 363 2.88 5.41 17.29
C ARG A 363 3.96 4.54 17.92
N ARG A 364 3.56 3.54 18.70
CA ARG A 364 4.48 2.61 19.35
C ARG A 364 5.11 1.68 18.32
N LEU A 365 4.35 1.18 17.35
CA LEU A 365 4.88 0.34 16.27
C LEU A 365 5.90 1.10 15.40
N VAL A 366 5.59 2.32 14.98
CA VAL A 366 6.52 3.19 14.23
C VAL A 366 7.79 3.46 15.05
N SER A 367 7.61 3.79 16.33
CA SER A 367 8.72 3.98 17.28
C SER A 367 9.63 2.76 17.42
N LEU A 368 9.07 1.54 17.40
CA LEU A 368 9.84 0.29 17.47
C LEU A 368 10.53 -0.04 16.14
N LEU A 369 9.94 0.37 15.00
CA LEU A 369 10.57 0.23 13.69
C LEU A 369 11.77 1.16 13.53
N ASP A 370 11.69 2.37 14.07
CA ASP A 370 12.75 3.38 13.99
C ASP A 370 13.84 3.20 15.07
N LEU A 371 13.92 2.01 15.68
CA LEU A 371 15.03 1.64 16.57
C LEU A 371 16.37 1.70 15.82
N PRO A 372 17.42 2.32 16.40
CA PRO A 372 18.74 2.35 15.80
C PRO A 372 19.33 0.93 15.71
N GLU A 373 20.31 0.74 14.82
CA GLU A 373 21.02 -0.52 14.72
C GLU A 373 21.71 -0.86 16.04
N PHE A 374 21.34 -1.99 16.63
CA PHE A 374 21.93 -2.46 17.87
C PHE A 374 22.54 -3.84 17.70
N ARG A 375 23.53 -4.12 18.54
CA ARG A 375 24.32 -5.34 18.49
C ARG A 375 23.80 -6.36 19.51
N LEU A 376 23.33 -7.50 19.04
CA LEU A 376 23.02 -8.67 19.86
C LEU A 376 24.11 -9.73 19.63
N GLY A 377 25.07 -9.79 20.56
CA GLY A 377 26.23 -10.65 20.44
C GLY A 377 27.15 -10.19 19.33
N ASP A 378 27.40 -11.05 18.36
CA ASP A 378 28.24 -10.74 17.20
C ASP A 378 27.44 -10.29 15.99
N GLN A 379 26.10 -10.29 16.06
CA GLN A 379 25.21 -9.85 14.98
C GLN A 379 24.71 -8.41 15.19
N LEU A 380 24.66 -7.67 14.09
CA LEU A 380 24.05 -6.33 14.02
C LEU A 380 22.63 -6.47 13.47
N ILE A 381 21.64 -5.99 14.22
CA ILE A 381 20.22 -6.17 13.88
C ILE A 381 19.60 -4.81 13.56
N HIS A 382 18.98 -4.74 12.38
CA HIS A 382 18.17 -3.62 11.94
C HIS A 382 16.71 -4.07 11.85
N VAL A 383 15.90 -3.71 12.85
CA VAL A 383 14.51 -4.19 13.03
C VAL A 383 13.65 -3.91 11.78
N LYS A 384 13.68 -2.67 11.29
CA LYS A 384 12.92 -2.26 10.11
C LYS A 384 13.28 -3.05 8.85
N ARG A 385 14.54 -3.44 8.68
CA ARG A 385 14.99 -4.18 7.49
C ARG A 385 14.50 -5.62 7.55
N TYR A 386 14.58 -6.23 8.73
CA TYR A 386 14.09 -7.58 8.95
C TYR A 386 12.58 -7.67 8.66
N ILE A 387 11.80 -6.73 9.18
CA ILE A 387 10.34 -6.68 8.96
C ILE A 387 10.00 -6.42 7.50
N THR A 388 10.71 -5.52 6.82
CA THR A 388 10.54 -5.30 5.38
C THR A 388 10.72 -6.61 4.60
N THR A 389 11.81 -7.34 4.84
CA THR A 389 12.08 -8.59 4.11
C THR A 389 11.07 -9.70 4.43
N LEU A 390 10.60 -9.80 5.69
CA LEU A 390 9.56 -10.75 6.05
C LEU A 390 8.23 -10.42 5.35
N LEU A 391 7.79 -9.16 5.39
CA LEU A 391 6.57 -8.73 4.72
C LEU A 391 6.65 -8.87 3.20
N GLU A 392 7.81 -8.59 2.60
CA GLU A 392 8.05 -8.82 1.17
C GLU A 392 7.88 -10.29 0.80
N SER A 393 8.52 -11.20 1.56
CA SER A 393 8.37 -12.63 1.32
C SER A 393 6.94 -13.10 1.54
N ALA A 394 6.26 -12.60 2.57
CA ALA A 394 4.87 -12.96 2.86
C ALA A 394 3.93 -12.51 1.74
N PHE A 395 4.01 -11.24 1.34
CA PHE A 395 3.17 -10.70 0.26
C PHE A 395 3.44 -11.41 -1.06
N TYR A 396 4.71 -11.65 -1.41
CA TYR A 396 5.04 -12.38 -2.63
C TYR A 396 4.46 -13.80 -2.62
N ASN A 397 4.68 -14.57 -1.54
CA ASN A 397 4.18 -15.95 -1.44
C ASN A 397 2.66 -16.00 -1.46
N LEU A 398 1.97 -15.06 -0.81
CA LEU A 398 0.51 -14.98 -0.83
C LEU A 398 -0.03 -14.59 -2.21
N THR A 399 0.60 -13.65 -2.91
CA THR A 399 0.24 -13.29 -4.29
C THR A 399 0.46 -14.47 -5.25
N VAL A 400 1.49 -15.29 -5.05
CA VAL A 400 1.73 -16.50 -5.86
C VAL A 400 0.63 -17.55 -5.65
N VAL A 401 0.13 -17.71 -4.41
CA VAL A 401 -0.98 -18.64 -4.11
C VAL A 401 -2.30 -18.14 -4.70
N ALA A 402 -2.56 -16.83 -4.62
CA ALA A 402 -3.79 -16.20 -5.09
C ALA A 402 -3.48 -14.95 -5.95
N LEU A 403 -3.31 -15.17 -7.26
CA LEU A 403 -2.95 -14.08 -8.19
C LEU A 403 -3.99 -12.95 -8.26
N HIS A 404 -5.27 -13.23 -7.96
CA HIS A 404 -6.33 -12.21 -7.92
C HIS A 404 -6.14 -11.18 -6.80
N ASP A 405 -5.38 -11.52 -5.74
CA ASP A 405 -5.08 -10.60 -4.64
C ASP A 405 -3.90 -9.66 -4.92
N CYS A 406 -3.31 -9.70 -6.12
CA CYS A 406 -2.14 -8.87 -6.45
C CYS A 406 -2.42 -7.37 -6.30
N GLU A 407 -3.64 -6.92 -6.60
CA GLU A 407 -4.05 -5.53 -6.43
C GLU A 407 -4.21 -5.17 -4.94
N THR A 408 -4.74 -6.11 -4.15
CA THR A 408 -4.90 -5.98 -2.70
C THR A 408 -3.54 -5.80 -2.02
N TYR A 409 -2.57 -6.67 -2.31
CA TYR A 409 -1.22 -6.56 -1.77
C TYR A 409 -0.46 -5.33 -2.30
N SER A 410 -0.74 -4.88 -3.52
CA SER A 410 -0.21 -3.62 -4.06
C SER A 410 -0.72 -2.41 -3.28
N LYS A 411 -2.00 -2.40 -2.88
CA LYS A 411 -2.59 -1.34 -2.05
C LYS A 411 -2.06 -1.40 -0.61
N MET A 412 -1.98 -2.58 0.00
CA MET A 412 -1.40 -2.75 1.34
C MET A 412 0.06 -2.27 1.42
N ARG A 413 0.80 -2.42 0.33
CA ARG A 413 2.17 -1.89 0.20
C ARG A 413 2.25 -0.38 0.25
N LEU A 414 1.34 0.29 -0.42
CA LEU A 414 1.23 1.75 -0.37
C LEU A 414 0.86 2.21 1.04
N LEU A 415 -0.01 1.47 1.74
CA LEU A 415 -0.34 1.70 3.15
C LEU A 415 0.88 1.50 4.05
N ALA A 416 1.67 0.44 3.85
CA ALA A 416 2.91 0.19 4.60
C ALA A 416 3.94 1.33 4.43
N LYS A 417 4.08 1.85 3.21
CA LYS A 417 4.95 3.01 2.92
C LYS A 417 4.45 4.28 3.59
N THR A 418 3.16 4.56 3.53
CA THR A 418 2.58 5.81 4.04
C THR A 418 2.44 5.84 5.57
N ARG A 419 2.11 4.71 6.20
CA ARG A 419 1.90 4.64 7.65
C ARG A 419 3.15 4.29 8.46
N TYR A 420 3.96 3.37 7.95
CA TYR A 420 5.12 2.81 8.67
C TYR A 420 6.47 3.20 8.06
N GLY A 421 6.48 3.90 6.91
CA GLY A 421 7.72 4.22 6.20
C GLY A 421 8.47 2.98 5.69
N LEU A 422 7.76 1.86 5.49
CA LEU A 422 8.31 0.61 4.97
C LEU A 422 8.29 0.63 3.44
N HIS A 423 9.47 0.56 2.83
CA HIS A 423 9.63 0.50 1.38
C HIS A 423 9.73 -0.96 0.94
N LEU A 424 8.61 -1.53 0.51
CA LEU A 424 8.51 -2.92 0.04
C LEU A 424 8.67 -3.00 -1.49
N LEU A 425 9.38 -4.01 -1.97
CA LEU A 425 9.69 -4.26 -3.39
C LEU A 425 8.51 -4.68 -4.26
N ALA A 426 8.18 -3.87 -5.28
CA ALA A 426 7.43 -4.20 -6.52
C ALA A 426 7.10 -5.68 -6.82
N ASP A 427 5.86 -6.17 -6.69
CA ASP A 427 5.47 -7.48 -7.23
C ASP A 427 5.41 -7.33 -8.74
N ARG A 428 6.47 -7.74 -9.44
CA ARG A 428 6.49 -7.80 -10.91
C ARG A 428 5.89 -9.11 -11.41
N LEU A 429 4.84 -9.59 -10.75
CA LEU A 429 4.10 -10.75 -11.21
C LEU A 429 3.20 -10.30 -12.37
N PRO A 430 3.18 -11.00 -13.51
CA PRO A 430 2.28 -10.68 -14.60
C PRO A 430 0.83 -10.69 -14.08
N TYR A 431 0.03 -9.70 -14.47
CA TYR A 431 -1.41 -9.66 -14.21
C TYR A 431 -2.09 -10.85 -14.91
N MET A 432 -2.03 -12.03 -14.31
CA MET A 432 -2.86 -13.16 -14.68
C MET A 432 -3.97 -13.26 -13.64
N SER A 433 -5.11 -12.62 -13.92
CA SER A 433 -6.33 -13.02 -13.25
C SER A 433 -6.59 -14.50 -13.58
N VAL A 434 -6.85 -15.30 -12.56
CA VAL A 434 -7.22 -16.73 -12.69
C VAL A 434 -8.64 -16.88 -13.27
N GLU A 435 -9.29 -15.79 -13.66
CA GLU A 435 -10.40 -15.82 -14.60
C GLU A 435 -9.91 -16.21 -16.00
N GLN A 436 -9.35 -17.43 -16.10
CA GLN A 436 -9.23 -18.17 -17.34
C GLN A 436 -10.66 -18.57 -17.75
N GLY A 437 -11.40 -17.59 -18.27
CA GLY A 437 -12.44 -17.84 -19.25
C GLY A 437 -11.82 -18.35 -20.55
N LEU A 438 -12.55 -18.21 -21.66
CA LEU A 438 -12.00 -18.57 -22.97
C LEU A 438 -10.72 -17.80 -23.26
N ASP A 439 -9.67 -18.53 -23.68
CA ASP A 439 -8.46 -17.92 -24.20
C ASP A 439 -8.81 -17.13 -25.47
N VAL A 440 -8.68 -15.81 -25.35
CA VAL A 440 -9.00 -14.86 -26.40
C VAL A 440 -8.17 -15.11 -27.66
N LEU A 441 -6.92 -15.57 -27.52
CA LEU A 441 -6.07 -15.94 -28.67
C LEU A 441 -6.58 -17.19 -29.39
N LEU A 442 -7.11 -18.17 -28.65
CA LEU A 442 -7.73 -19.37 -29.22
C LEU A 442 -9.02 -19.00 -29.97
N VAL A 443 -9.83 -18.09 -29.38
CA VAL A 443 -11.05 -17.57 -30.00
C VAL A 443 -10.74 -16.87 -31.32
N MET A 444 -9.71 -16.01 -31.34
CA MET A 444 -9.29 -15.29 -32.55
C MET A 444 -8.85 -16.24 -33.67
N ARG A 445 -8.05 -17.27 -33.34
CA ARG A 445 -7.60 -18.28 -34.32
C ARG A 445 -8.76 -19.09 -34.90
N ASN A 446 -9.80 -19.34 -34.09
CA ASN A 446 -10.96 -20.13 -34.46
C ASN A 446 -12.25 -19.30 -34.55
N ILE A 447 -12.15 -18.08 -35.07
CA ILE A 447 -13.28 -17.13 -35.13
C ILE A 447 -14.51 -17.72 -35.83
N HIS A 448 -14.30 -18.58 -36.84
CA HIS A 448 -15.37 -19.24 -37.58
C HIS A 448 -16.22 -20.20 -36.72
N VAL A 449 -15.60 -20.86 -35.73
CA VAL A 449 -16.31 -21.73 -34.77
C VAL A 449 -17.01 -20.88 -33.72
N PHE A 450 -16.32 -19.85 -33.22
CA PHE A 450 -16.85 -18.97 -32.19
C PHE A 450 -18.12 -18.26 -32.65
N VAL A 451 -18.09 -17.64 -33.84
CA VAL A 451 -19.22 -16.86 -34.36
C VAL A 451 -20.45 -17.73 -34.70
N ALA A 452 -20.24 -19.01 -35.04
CA ALA A 452 -21.33 -19.95 -35.25
C ALA A 452 -21.97 -20.41 -33.91
N ASN A 453 -21.13 -20.75 -32.93
CA ASN A 453 -21.55 -21.38 -31.69
C ASN A 453 -21.90 -20.40 -30.57
N TYR A 454 -21.61 -19.11 -30.72
CA TYR A 454 -21.93 -18.09 -29.72
C TYR A 454 -22.95 -17.09 -30.25
N SER A 455 -23.78 -16.59 -29.34
CA SER A 455 -24.75 -15.51 -29.57
C SER A 455 -24.23 -14.22 -28.96
N TYR A 456 -24.31 -13.11 -29.70
CA TYR A 456 -23.92 -11.78 -29.24
C TYR A 456 -25.10 -11.04 -28.61
N ASP A 457 -24.85 -10.38 -27.48
CA ASP A 457 -25.75 -9.42 -26.83
C ASP A 457 -25.18 -8.01 -27.02
N LEU A 458 -25.98 -7.13 -27.64
CA LEU A 458 -25.58 -5.78 -27.97
C LEU A 458 -25.52 -4.85 -26.74
N ASN A 459 -26.37 -5.10 -25.73
CA ASN A 459 -26.55 -4.22 -24.58
C ASN A 459 -25.45 -4.43 -23.56
N GLU A 460 -25.22 -5.69 -23.18
CA GLU A 460 -24.21 -6.07 -22.18
C GLU A 460 -22.82 -6.32 -22.81
N GLN A 461 -22.72 -6.30 -24.14
CA GLN A 461 -21.48 -6.58 -24.90
C GLN A 461 -20.83 -7.91 -24.50
N LEU A 462 -21.66 -8.96 -24.41
CA LEU A 462 -21.23 -10.30 -24.02
C LEU A 462 -21.56 -11.32 -25.11
N PHE A 463 -20.83 -12.43 -25.09
CA PHE A 463 -21.10 -13.59 -25.93
C PHE A 463 -21.49 -14.79 -25.07
N VAL A 464 -22.59 -15.45 -25.41
CA VAL A 464 -23.08 -16.65 -24.73
C VAL A 464 -23.00 -17.85 -25.66
N GLU A 465 -22.45 -18.96 -25.18
CA GLU A 465 -22.41 -20.23 -25.91
C GLU A 465 -23.85 -20.77 -26.15
N LYS A 466 -24.17 -21.13 -27.40
CA LYS A 466 -25.50 -21.62 -27.81
C LYS A 466 -25.74 -23.04 -27.34
N ASN A 467 -24.71 -23.89 -27.34
CA ASN A 467 -24.80 -25.28 -26.94
C ASN A 467 -23.50 -25.70 -26.27
N SER A 468 -23.61 -26.25 -25.07
CA SER A 468 -22.47 -26.79 -24.33
C SER A 468 -22.74 -28.23 -23.92
N LYS A 469 -21.70 -29.06 -24.01
CA LYS A 469 -21.72 -30.41 -23.41
C LYS A 469 -21.75 -30.34 -21.88
N ASN A 470 -21.34 -29.21 -21.32
CA ASN A 470 -21.29 -28.98 -19.88
C ASN A 470 -22.66 -28.49 -19.35
N ARG A 471 -22.87 -28.60 -18.04
CA ARG A 471 -24.08 -28.06 -17.37
C ARG A 471 -24.13 -26.53 -17.34
N HIS A 472 -23.04 -25.87 -17.76
CA HIS A 472 -22.88 -24.43 -17.77
C HIS A 472 -22.50 -23.99 -19.19
N LEU A 473 -23.02 -22.83 -19.61
CA LEU A 473 -22.65 -22.17 -20.84
C LEU A 473 -21.44 -21.28 -20.60
N ASN A 474 -20.48 -21.29 -21.51
CA ASN A 474 -19.39 -20.35 -21.44
C ASN A 474 -19.85 -18.94 -21.84
N VAL A 475 -19.41 -17.93 -21.09
CA VAL A 475 -19.69 -16.52 -21.37
C VAL A 475 -18.37 -15.79 -21.55
N MET A 476 -18.24 -15.07 -22.67
CA MET A 476 -17.12 -14.16 -22.90
C MET A 476 -17.58 -12.73 -22.61
N GLN A 477 -16.84 -12.06 -21.73
CA GLN A 477 -17.10 -10.69 -21.30
C GLN A 477 -15.94 -9.77 -21.66
N MET A 478 -16.21 -8.47 -21.68
CA MET A 478 -15.22 -7.42 -21.91
C MET A 478 -13.98 -7.53 -21.01
N GLN A 479 -14.14 -7.90 -19.73
CA GLN A 479 -13.03 -8.03 -18.77
C GLN A 479 -11.98 -9.08 -19.19
N GLN A 480 -12.40 -10.17 -19.84
CA GLN A 480 -11.48 -11.19 -20.34
C GLN A 480 -10.62 -10.67 -21.50
N VAL A 481 -11.19 -9.78 -22.33
CA VAL A 481 -10.43 -9.07 -23.36
C VAL A 481 -9.43 -8.10 -22.74
N VAL A 482 -9.84 -7.31 -21.74
CA VAL A 482 -8.95 -6.40 -21.00
C VAL A 482 -7.76 -7.15 -20.41
N ASN A 483 -8.00 -8.31 -19.79
CA ASN A 483 -6.94 -9.15 -19.22
C ASN A 483 -6.00 -9.71 -20.30
N SER A 484 -6.56 -10.08 -21.46
CA SER A 484 -5.76 -10.54 -22.61
C SER A 484 -4.89 -9.43 -23.19
N ILE A 485 -5.39 -8.21 -23.27
CA ILE A 485 -4.62 -7.04 -23.72
C ILE A 485 -3.53 -6.68 -22.69
N LYS A 486 -3.83 -6.77 -21.39
CA LYS A 486 -2.83 -6.55 -20.32
C LYS A 486 -1.70 -7.58 -20.35
N THR A 487 -1.97 -8.81 -20.78
CA THR A 487 -0.99 -9.91 -20.80
C THR A 487 -0.16 -9.97 -22.08
N HIS A 488 -0.77 -9.87 -23.27
CA HIS A 488 -0.04 -9.97 -24.54
C HIS A 488 0.13 -8.63 -25.28
N GLY A 489 -0.37 -7.54 -24.72
CA GLY A 489 -0.24 -6.18 -25.25
C GLY A 489 -1.28 -5.82 -26.30
N ASN A 490 -1.29 -4.54 -26.70
CA ASN A 490 -2.28 -3.99 -27.62
C ASN A 490 -2.20 -4.56 -29.06
N GLY A 491 -1.10 -5.21 -29.43
CA GLY A 491 -0.90 -5.83 -30.76
C GLY A 491 -1.89 -6.96 -31.10
N ILE A 492 -2.56 -7.53 -30.09
CA ILE A 492 -3.64 -8.51 -30.28
C ILE A 492 -4.79 -7.90 -31.10
N LEU A 493 -5.10 -6.61 -30.90
CA LEU A 493 -6.22 -5.96 -31.56
C LEU A 493 -6.09 -6.02 -33.09
N ASN A 494 -4.93 -5.60 -33.62
CA ASN A 494 -4.66 -5.62 -35.07
C ASN A 494 -4.76 -7.03 -35.65
N THR A 495 -4.24 -8.01 -34.92
CA THR A 495 -4.28 -9.42 -35.33
C THR A 495 -5.72 -9.96 -35.35
N SER A 496 -6.54 -9.58 -34.36
CA SER A 496 -7.97 -9.94 -34.29
C SER A 496 -8.75 -9.42 -35.48
N CYS A 497 -8.52 -8.14 -35.80
CA CYS A 497 -9.19 -7.48 -36.91
C CYS A 497 -8.82 -8.12 -38.24
N HIS A 498 -7.57 -8.55 -38.41
CA HIS A 498 -7.14 -9.28 -39.59
C HIS A 498 -7.87 -10.63 -39.75
N PHE A 499 -8.01 -11.42 -38.67
CA PHE A 499 -8.76 -12.68 -38.71
C PHE A 499 -10.25 -12.46 -39.03
N VAL A 500 -10.86 -11.43 -38.44
CA VAL A 500 -12.26 -11.06 -38.71
C VAL A 500 -12.43 -10.61 -40.16
N TYR A 501 -11.51 -9.79 -40.69
CA TYR A 501 -11.51 -9.38 -42.09
C TYR A 501 -11.48 -10.60 -43.05
N GLN A 502 -10.56 -11.54 -42.81
CA GLN A 502 -10.48 -12.77 -43.62
C GLN A 502 -11.77 -13.61 -43.55
N PHE A 503 -12.40 -13.67 -42.38
CA PHE A 503 -13.67 -14.35 -42.19
C PHE A 503 -14.81 -13.66 -42.93
N LEU A 504 -14.95 -12.34 -42.77
CA LEU A 504 -15.96 -11.52 -43.46
C LEU A 504 -15.83 -11.64 -44.97
N LYS A 505 -14.61 -11.59 -45.51
CA LYS A 505 -14.36 -11.76 -46.95
C LYS A 505 -14.96 -13.07 -47.50
N LYS A 506 -14.78 -14.19 -46.80
CA LYS A 506 -15.35 -15.49 -47.18
C LYS A 506 -16.88 -15.49 -47.07
N LYS A 507 -17.44 -14.88 -46.01
CA LYS A 507 -18.89 -14.82 -45.79
C LYS A 507 -19.60 -13.89 -46.79
N PHE A 508 -18.97 -12.78 -47.17
CA PHE A 508 -19.50 -11.89 -48.20
C PHE A 508 -19.50 -12.50 -49.60
N GLN A 509 -18.57 -13.41 -49.91
CA GLN A 509 -18.64 -14.19 -51.15
C GLN A 509 -19.91 -15.06 -51.19
N ILE A 510 -20.24 -15.74 -50.09
CA ILE A 510 -21.46 -16.54 -49.95
C ILE A 510 -22.71 -15.63 -50.01
N PHE A 511 -22.66 -14.48 -49.34
CA PHE A 511 -23.74 -13.49 -49.35
C PHE A 511 -24.05 -12.98 -50.77
N SER A 512 -23.00 -12.66 -51.54
CA SER A 512 -23.15 -12.21 -52.92
C SER A 512 -23.68 -13.32 -53.83
N GLN A 513 -23.21 -14.56 -53.67
CA GLN A 513 -23.74 -15.72 -54.39
C GLN A 513 -25.23 -15.94 -54.13
N PHE A 514 -25.66 -15.77 -52.87
CA PHE A 514 -27.07 -15.92 -52.48
C PHE A 514 -27.97 -14.90 -53.19
N LEU A 515 -27.58 -13.63 -53.20
CA LEU A 515 -28.36 -12.56 -53.86
C LEU A 515 -28.25 -12.61 -55.39
N PHE A 516 -27.23 -13.28 -55.94
CA PHE A 516 -27.07 -13.47 -57.38
C PHE A 516 -27.96 -14.60 -57.94
N ASP A 517 -28.47 -15.50 -57.10
CA ASP A 517 -29.37 -16.58 -57.51
C ASP A 517 -30.58 -16.00 -58.28
N ASP A 518 -30.79 -16.48 -59.51
CA ASP A 518 -31.84 -16.00 -60.42
C ASP A 518 -33.24 -16.09 -59.81
N GLN A 519 -33.51 -17.08 -58.95
CA GLN A 519 -34.81 -17.23 -58.31
C GLN A 519 -35.07 -16.15 -57.26
N ILE A 520 -34.04 -15.76 -56.52
CA ILE A 520 -34.11 -14.68 -55.52
C ILE A 520 -34.11 -13.33 -56.21
N LYS A 521 -33.16 -13.10 -57.11
CA LYS A 521 -33.01 -11.84 -57.83
C LYS A 521 -34.28 -11.46 -58.60
N SER A 522 -34.88 -12.40 -59.33
CA SER A 522 -36.11 -12.15 -60.08
C SER A 522 -37.32 -11.85 -59.18
N GLN A 523 -37.38 -12.45 -57.99
CA GLN A 523 -38.43 -12.14 -57.02
C GLN A 523 -38.22 -10.76 -56.37
N LEU A 524 -36.99 -10.43 -55.97
CA LEU A 524 -36.67 -9.11 -55.39
C LEU A 524 -37.00 -7.97 -56.38
N ILE A 525 -36.70 -8.14 -57.67
CA ILE A 525 -37.05 -7.15 -58.71
C ILE A 525 -38.58 -6.97 -58.82
N LYS A 526 -39.36 -8.05 -58.69
CA LYS A 526 -40.84 -7.98 -58.69
C LYS A 526 -41.38 -7.26 -57.46
N GLU A 527 -40.78 -7.46 -56.30
CA GLU A 527 -41.14 -6.75 -55.07
C GLU A 527 -40.80 -5.25 -55.17
N ILE A 528 -39.63 -4.90 -55.69
CA ILE A 528 -39.21 -3.51 -55.90
C ILE A 528 -40.14 -2.79 -56.87
N LYS A 529 -40.50 -3.44 -57.99
CA LYS A 529 -41.41 -2.85 -58.98
C LYS A 529 -42.78 -2.58 -58.36
N PHE A 530 -43.33 -3.54 -57.64
CA PHE A 530 -44.61 -3.35 -56.95
C PHE A 530 -44.54 -2.24 -55.90
N TYR A 531 -43.47 -2.21 -55.09
CA TYR A 531 -43.34 -1.17 -54.07
C TYR A 531 -43.35 0.21 -54.71
N ARG A 532 -42.59 0.41 -55.80
CA ARG A 532 -42.59 1.67 -56.59
C ARG A 532 -43.96 2.02 -57.18
N ASP A 533 -44.65 1.04 -57.75
CA ASP A 533 -45.95 1.25 -58.40
C ASP A 533 -47.07 1.57 -57.38
N SER A 534 -46.88 1.22 -56.10
CA SER A 534 -47.90 1.33 -55.04
C SER A 534 -47.51 2.26 -53.88
N ILE A 535 -46.45 3.08 -53.99
CA ILE A 535 -45.97 3.96 -52.89
C ILE A 535 -47.08 4.89 -52.38
N ASP A 536 -47.81 5.53 -53.31
CA ASP A 536 -48.84 6.53 -52.98
C ASP A 536 -50.10 5.89 -52.38
N GLU A 537 -50.45 4.68 -52.79
CA GLU A 537 -51.62 3.94 -52.29
C GLU A 537 -51.38 3.33 -50.90
N LEU A 538 -50.12 3.06 -50.56
CA LEU A 538 -49.72 2.36 -49.34
C LEU A 538 -49.30 3.30 -48.20
N ASN A 539 -49.44 4.62 -48.35
CA ASN A 539 -48.91 5.62 -47.41
C ASN A 539 -47.43 5.36 -47.08
N GLN A 540 -46.63 4.94 -48.07
CA GLN A 540 -45.21 4.58 -47.89
C GLN A 540 -44.94 3.39 -46.94
N MET A 541 -45.92 2.54 -46.65
CA MET A 541 -45.76 1.36 -45.78
C MET A 541 -45.71 0.05 -46.58
N TYR A 542 -44.66 -0.75 -46.39
CA TYR A 542 -44.54 -2.05 -47.07
C TYR A 542 -45.50 -3.11 -46.48
N PRO A 543 -46.36 -3.78 -47.30
CA PRO A 543 -47.37 -4.70 -46.77
C PRO A 543 -46.79 -5.98 -46.13
N VAL A 544 -47.19 -6.26 -44.89
CA VAL A 544 -46.76 -7.44 -44.13
C VAL A 544 -47.17 -8.77 -44.78
N GLU A 545 -48.38 -8.86 -45.35
CA GLU A 545 -48.88 -10.07 -46.02
C GLU A 545 -48.00 -10.49 -47.21
N ARG A 546 -47.43 -9.51 -47.93
CA ARG A 546 -46.49 -9.79 -49.02
C ARG A 546 -45.16 -10.31 -48.51
N ALA A 547 -44.65 -9.76 -47.40
CA ALA A 547 -43.44 -10.26 -46.76
C ALA A 547 -43.63 -11.72 -46.26
N GLU A 548 -44.79 -12.05 -45.69
CA GLU A 548 -45.17 -13.40 -45.28
C GLU A 548 -45.27 -14.37 -46.48
N TYR A 549 -45.89 -13.91 -47.57
CA TYR A 549 -45.98 -14.68 -48.81
C TYR A 549 -44.60 -14.94 -49.41
N PHE A 550 -43.72 -13.93 -49.42
CA PHE A 550 -42.35 -14.05 -49.89
C PHE A 550 -41.56 -15.05 -49.03
N ASN A 551 -41.63 -14.96 -47.69
CA ASN A 551 -41.00 -15.92 -46.78
C ASN A 551 -41.51 -17.36 -47.02
N SER A 552 -42.83 -17.53 -47.13
CA SER A 552 -43.47 -18.84 -47.38
C SER A 552 -43.11 -19.43 -48.74
N ARG A 553 -42.95 -18.59 -49.77
CA ARG A 553 -42.59 -19.02 -51.13
C ARG A 553 -41.14 -19.45 -51.21
N ILE A 554 -40.22 -18.75 -50.54
CA ILE A 554 -38.80 -19.13 -50.54
C ILE A 554 -38.55 -20.39 -49.69
N LYS A 555 -39.33 -20.60 -48.62
CA LYS A 555 -39.31 -21.89 -47.88
C LYS A 555 -39.58 -23.10 -48.79
N LYS A 556 -40.43 -22.96 -49.82
CA LYS A 556 -40.75 -24.05 -50.77
C LYS A 556 -39.65 -24.31 -51.80
N ILE A 557 -38.79 -23.33 -52.07
CA ILE A 557 -37.74 -23.40 -53.11
C ILE A 557 -36.55 -24.28 -52.65
N GLY A 558 -36.27 -24.36 -51.35
CA GLY A 558 -35.14 -25.10 -50.80
C GLY A 558 -35.51 -26.41 -50.10
N SER A 559 -35.82 -27.47 -50.85
CA SER A 559 -36.22 -28.79 -50.28
C SER A 559 -35.09 -29.84 -50.24
N SER A 560 -33.82 -29.43 -50.18
CA SER A 560 -32.66 -30.36 -50.24
C SER A 560 -32.03 -30.66 -48.87
N SER A 561 -32.43 -29.97 -47.81
CA SER A 561 -31.92 -30.12 -46.43
C SER A 561 -32.96 -29.59 -45.44
N ASP A 562 -33.03 -30.11 -44.22
CA ASP A 562 -34.00 -29.76 -43.16
C ASP A 562 -34.06 -28.25 -42.75
N ILE A 563 -33.20 -27.41 -43.33
CA ILE A 563 -33.08 -25.97 -43.05
C ILE A 563 -33.47 -25.16 -44.30
N SER A 564 -34.38 -24.19 -44.14
CA SER A 564 -34.82 -23.30 -45.23
C SER A 564 -33.66 -22.51 -45.83
N PHE A 565 -33.76 -22.19 -47.12
CA PHE A 565 -32.78 -21.32 -47.79
C PHE A 565 -32.69 -19.93 -47.12
N LEU A 566 -33.82 -19.38 -46.65
CA LEU A 566 -33.84 -18.14 -45.85
C LEU A 566 -33.23 -18.32 -44.45
N ASP A 567 -33.36 -19.49 -43.83
CA ASP A 567 -32.76 -19.75 -42.52
C ASP A 567 -31.23 -19.76 -42.63
N LYS A 568 -30.67 -20.33 -43.70
CA LYS A 568 -29.23 -20.29 -43.99
C LYS A 568 -28.74 -18.86 -44.22
N PHE A 569 -29.56 -18.01 -44.85
CA PHE A 569 -29.23 -16.61 -45.07
C PHE A 569 -29.32 -15.78 -43.79
N ARG A 570 -30.33 -16.03 -42.94
CA ARG A 570 -30.40 -15.46 -41.59
C ARG A 570 -29.16 -15.83 -40.78
N GLU A 571 -28.80 -17.11 -40.74
CA GLU A 571 -27.60 -17.58 -40.03
C GLU A 571 -26.32 -16.92 -40.57
N LEU A 572 -26.21 -16.74 -41.88
CA LEU A 572 -25.11 -16.01 -42.51
C LEU A 572 -25.03 -14.56 -42.03
N ILE A 573 -26.15 -13.84 -42.00
CA ILE A 573 -26.23 -12.45 -41.53
C ILE A 573 -25.90 -12.37 -40.04
N THR A 574 -26.44 -13.27 -39.22
CA THR A 574 -26.12 -13.38 -37.80
C THR A 574 -24.63 -13.61 -37.58
N GLN A 575 -24.00 -14.51 -38.35
CA GLN A 575 -22.57 -14.76 -38.27
C GLN A 575 -21.75 -13.52 -38.70
N ILE A 576 -22.18 -12.77 -39.71
CA ILE A 576 -21.52 -11.51 -40.07
C ILE A 576 -21.61 -10.52 -38.91
N GLY A 577 -22.79 -10.34 -38.31
CA GLY A 577 -22.98 -9.40 -37.21
C GLY A 577 -22.30 -9.83 -35.91
N ASN A 578 -22.25 -11.12 -35.57
CA ASN A 578 -21.47 -11.65 -34.45
C ASN A 578 -19.97 -11.36 -34.61
N ALA A 579 -19.42 -11.46 -35.83
CA ALA A 579 -18.03 -11.13 -36.10
C ALA A 579 -17.75 -9.62 -35.93
N VAL A 580 -18.68 -8.77 -36.33
CA VAL A 580 -18.58 -7.31 -36.11
C VAL A 580 -18.76 -6.96 -34.64
N GLY A 581 -19.69 -7.62 -33.94
CA GLY A 581 -19.90 -7.50 -32.49
C GLY A 581 -18.65 -7.90 -31.69
N PHE A 582 -17.90 -8.90 -32.17
CA PHE A 582 -16.63 -9.31 -31.58
C PHE A 582 -15.57 -8.20 -31.67
N VAL A 583 -15.43 -7.55 -32.85
CA VAL A 583 -14.53 -6.40 -33.02
C VAL A 583 -14.95 -5.24 -32.13
N ARG A 584 -16.28 -4.98 -32.01
CA ARG A 584 -16.82 -3.95 -31.12
C ARG A 584 -16.47 -4.20 -29.66
N MET A 585 -16.69 -5.41 -29.16
CA MET A 585 -16.31 -5.80 -27.79
C MET A 585 -14.79 -5.67 -27.57
N PHE A 586 -13.98 -6.05 -28.56
CA PHE A 586 -12.52 -5.90 -28.48
C PHE A 586 -12.07 -4.45 -28.38
N ARG A 587 -12.68 -3.57 -29.17
CA ARG A 587 -12.44 -2.13 -29.10
C ARG A 587 -12.82 -1.57 -27.73
N ALA A 588 -13.98 -1.96 -27.20
CA ALA A 588 -14.41 -1.53 -25.87
C ALA A 588 -13.39 -1.98 -24.80
N GLY A 589 -12.97 -3.25 -24.83
CA GLY A 589 -11.94 -3.79 -23.93
C GLY A 589 -10.58 -3.08 -24.06
N ALA A 590 -10.16 -2.73 -25.27
CA ALA A 590 -8.93 -1.96 -25.49
C ALA A 590 -9.03 -0.56 -24.86
N SER A 591 -10.15 0.13 -25.06
CA SER A 591 -10.40 1.45 -24.48
C SER A 591 -10.38 1.42 -22.94
N GLU A 592 -11.05 0.43 -22.32
CA GLU A 592 -11.06 0.27 -20.86
C GLU A 592 -9.66 -0.03 -20.31
N SER A 593 -8.86 -0.85 -21.01
CA SER A 593 -7.49 -1.14 -20.60
C SER A 593 -6.62 0.13 -20.53
N CYS A 594 -6.87 1.08 -21.43
CA CYS A 594 -6.17 2.35 -21.51
C CYS A 594 -6.77 3.43 -20.59
N PHE A 595 -8.03 3.31 -20.13
CA PHE A 595 -8.72 4.33 -19.34
C PHE A 595 -7.93 4.82 -18.11
N TYR A 596 -7.26 3.91 -17.40
CA TYR A 596 -6.42 4.29 -16.27
C TYR A 596 -5.25 5.19 -16.68
N ALA A 597 -4.58 4.88 -17.80
CA ALA A 597 -3.52 5.73 -18.34
C ALA A 597 -4.06 7.09 -18.84
N ALA A 598 -5.26 7.10 -19.44
CA ALA A 598 -5.93 8.31 -19.95
C ALA A 598 -6.19 9.34 -18.84
N ASN A 599 -6.70 8.85 -17.70
CA ASN A 599 -7.01 9.68 -16.54
C ASN A 599 -5.77 10.34 -15.93
N PHE A 600 -4.62 9.65 -15.98
CA PHE A 600 -3.35 10.22 -15.52
C PHE A 600 -2.82 11.31 -16.46
N SER A 601 -3.01 11.17 -17.78
CA SER A 601 -2.61 12.17 -18.79
C SER A 601 -3.48 13.42 -18.72
N THR A 602 -4.81 13.26 -18.80
CA THR A 602 -5.77 14.36 -19.00
C THR A 602 -5.86 15.32 -17.80
N LYS A 603 -5.88 14.81 -16.57
CA LYS A 603 -5.97 15.66 -15.35
C LYS A 603 -4.69 16.41 -15.00
N ASN A 604 -3.54 15.99 -15.54
CA ASN A 604 -2.24 16.54 -15.18
C ASN A 604 -1.57 17.32 -16.30
N LYS A 605 -2.20 17.50 -17.48
CA LYS A 605 -1.68 18.34 -18.58
C LYS A 605 -1.20 19.71 -18.05
N ASP A 606 -1.97 20.35 -17.19
CA ASP A 606 -1.63 21.67 -16.63
C ASP A 606 -0.49 21.64 -15.60
N ILE A 607 -0.32 20.54 -14.87
CA ILE A 607 0.73 20.40 -13.84
C ILE A 607 2.07 20.08 -14.50
N PHE A 608 2.06 19.21 -15.51
CA PHE A 608 3.26 18.84 -16.26
C PHE A 608 3.78 20.00 -17.12
N THR A 609 2.90 20.77 -17.75
CA THR A 609 3.28 21.94 -18.55
C THR A 609 3.94 23.03 -17.69
N LYS A 610 3.53 23.17 -16.43
CA LYS A 610 4.13 24.14 -15.47
C LYS A 610 5.45 23.69 -14.85
N MET A 611 5.81 22.41 -14.95
CA MET A 611 7.04 21.83 -14.37
C MET A 611 8.17 21.68 -15.41
N LEU A 612 7.87 21.89 -16.69
CA LEU A 612 8.87 22.02 -17.75
C LEU A 612 9.45 23.44 -17.71
N PRO A 613 10.79 23.61 -17.83
CA PRO A 613 11.36 24.92 -18.12
C PRO A 613 10.81 25.37 -19.48
N ASP A 614 10.21 26.56 -19.54
CA ASP A 614 9.76 27.17 -20.78
C ASP A 614 10.90 27.13 -21.81
N GLN A 615 10.65 26.49 -22.97
CA GLN A 615 11.51 26.67 -24.13
C GLN A 615 11.32 28.10 -24.66
N GLU A 616 12.19 28.98 -24.17
CA GLU A 616 12.48 30.35 -24.60
C GLU A 616 11.36 31.41 -24.43
N PRO A 617 11.74 32.57 -23.89
CA PRO A 617 11.97 33.67 -24.82
C PRO A 617 13.44 34.08 -24.85
N LYS A 618 13.94 34.27 -26.07
CA LYS A 618 15.26 34.83 -26.36
C LYS A 618 15.49 36.13 -25.59
N GLY A 619 16.57 36.15 -24.80
CA GLY A 619 17.25 37.38 -24.38
C GLY A 619 17.18 37.70 -22.89
N GLN A 620 18.03 37.05 -22.09
CA GLN A 620 18.97 37.66 -21.13
C GLN A 620 19.63 36.56 -20.29
N PRO A 621 20.95 36.63 -19.99
CA PRO A 621 21.62 35.63 -19.17
C PRO A 621 21.32 35.90 -17.70
N ALA A 622 20.35 35.18 -17.13
CA ALA A 622 20.10 35.19 -15.70
C ALA A 622 20.98 34.14 -15.01
N ALA A 623 21.65 34.61 -13.96
CA ALA A 623 22.65 33.96 -13.14
C ALA A 623 22.36 32.51 -12.72
N GLU A 624 23.46 31.77 -12.62
CA GLU A 624 23.70 30.53 -11.89
C GLU A 624 22.80 30.36 -10.65
N ASN A 625 21.73 29.58 -10.79
CA ASN A 625 21.11 28.88 -9.68
C ASN A 625 21.21 27.38 -9.95
N GLU A 626 22.33 26.81 -9.49
CA GLU A 626 22.54 25.37 -9.46
C GLU A 626 21.54 24.67 -8.52
N SER A 627 21.19 23.45 -8.91
CA SER A 627 20.45 22.41 -8.18
C SER A 627 18.93 22.25 -8.39
N CYS A 628 18.39 22.65 -9.54
CA CYS A 628 17.26 21.85 -10.05
C CYS A 628 17.85 20.54 -10.59
N ASN A 629 17.75 19.48 -9.78
CA ASN A 629 18.40 18.18 -9.98
C ASN A 629 18.28 17.69 -11.42
N LYS A 630 19.40 17.38 -12.10
CA LYS A 630 19.38 16.76 -13.44
C LYS A 630 18.42 15.55 -13.53
N HIS A 631 18.20 14.85 -12.41
CA HIS A 631 17.25 13.76 -12.28
C HIS A 631 15.78 14.18 -12.33
N SER A 632 15.39 15.36 -11.81
CA SER A 632 14.01 15.85 -11.93
C SER A 632 13.70 16.32 -13.35
N ALA A 633 14.66 16.93 -14.04
CA ALA A 633 14.52 17.31 -15.45
C ALA A 633 14.40 16.08 -16.36
N LEU A 634 15.28 15.08 -16.20
CA LEU A 634 15.18 13.80 -16.94
C LEU A 634 13.89 13.05 -16.62
N SER A 635 13.44 13.07 -15.37
CA SER A 635 12.16 12.45 -14.99
C SER A 635 10.98 13.18 -15.62
N ALA A 636 11.03 14.53 -15.70
CA ALA A 636 10.01 15.31 -16.37
C ALA A 636 10.01 15.09 -17.89
N GLU A 637 11.18 14.96 -18.51
CA GLU A 637 11.34 14.64 -19.93
C GLU A 637 10.85 13.22 -20.24
N LEU A 638 11.20 12.22 -19.41
CA LEU A 638 10.68 10.86 -19.51
C LEU A 638 9.17 10.84 -19.32
N LEU A 639 8.63 11.56 -18.33
CA LEU A 639 7.19 11.66 -18.12
C LEU A 639 6.50 12.40 -19.26
N HIS A 640 7.12 13.41 -19.87
CA HIS A 640 6.60 14.08 -21.05
C HIS A 640 6.64 13.17 -22.28
N SER A 641 7.72 12.40 -22.48
CA SER A 641 7.83 11.38 -23.52
C SER A 641 6.81 10.25 -23.33
N LEU A 642 6.56 9.83 -22.09
CA LEU A 642 5.52 8.87 -21.76
C LEU A 642 4.13 9.46 -21.98
N ASN A 643 3.91 10.72 -21.60
CA ASN A 643 2.62 11.38 -21.80
C ASN A 643 2.33 11.64 -23.27
N THR A 644 3.34 11.99 -24.07
CA THR A 644 3.24 12.11 -25.52
C THR A 644 3.08 10.75 -26.19
N ASN A 645 3.77 9.70 -25.73
CA ASN A 645 3.55 8.33 -26.19
C ASN A 645 2.14 7.83 -25.82
N ILE A 646 1.67 8.16 -24.61
CA ILE A 646 0.32 7.82 -24.15
C ILE A 646 -0.72 8.57 -24.97
N ASN A 647 -0.54 9.89 -25.16
CA ASN A 647 -1.43 10.70 -26.00
C ASN A 647 -1.39 10.28 -27.45
N THR A 648 -0.23 9.96 -28.03
CA THR A 648 -0.16 9.40 -29.39
C THR A 648 -0.78 8.01 -29.44
N THR A 649 -0.65 7.16 -28.42
CA THR A 649 -1.46 5.93 -28.38
C THR A 649 -2.94 6.20 -28.22
N PHE A 650 -3.35 7.32 -27.59
CA PHE A 650 -4.75 7.72 -27.47
C PHE A 650 -5.30 8.30 -28.76
N ASP A 651 -4.57 9.18 -29.41
CA ASP A 651 -4.88 9.74 -30.72
C ASP A 651 -4.88 8.61 -31.76
N ASN A 652 -3.93 7.65 -31.68
CA ASN A 652 -3.96 6.41 -32.45
C ASN A 652 -5.09 5.43 -32.01
N THR A 653 -5.67 5.57 -30.81
CA THR A 653 -6.86 4.79 -30.41
C THR A 653 -8.16 5.45 -30.82
N ASP A 654 -8.18 6.78 -30.96
CA ASP A 654 -9.18 7.49 -31.75
C ASP A 654 -9.03 7.09 -33.24
N ASP A 655 -7.84 6.75 -33.74
CA ASP A 655 -7.71 6.06 -35.04
C ASP A 655 -8.14 4.57 -35.00
N HIS A 656 -8.14 3.89 -33.84
CA HIS A 656 -8.74 2.55 -33.72
C HIS A 656 -10.27 2.58 -33.71
N ILE A 657 -10.88 3.77 -33.58
CA ILE A 657 -12.28 4.00 -33.94
C ILE A 657 -12.50 3.70 -35.42
N GLU A 658 -11.48 3.94 -36.25
CA GLU A 658 -11.50 3.60 -37.65
C GLU A 658 -11.38 2.10 -37.94
N ILE A 659 -11.15 1.17 -37.01
CA ILE A 659 -11.03 -0.26 -37.41
C ILE A 659 -12.32 -0.76 -38.08
N ILE A 660 -13.47 -0.43 -37.50
CA ILE A 660 -14.77 -0.79 -38.07
C ILE A 660 -15.00 0.00 -39.35
N ASN A 661 -14.60 1.28 -39.42
CA ASN A 661 -14.67 2.08 -40.66
C ASN A 661 -13.72 1.60 -41.74
N VAL A 662 -12.53 1.11 -41.41
CA VAL A 662 -11.58 0.51 -42.33
C VAL A 662 -12.17 -0.79 -42.87
N LEU A 663 -12.79 -1.61 -42.01
CA LEU A 663 -13.54 -2.78 -42.48
C LEU A 663 -14.70 -2.38 -43.40
N ILE A 664 -15.48 -1.35 -43.07
CA ILE A 664 -16.56 -0.83 -43.91
C ILE A 664 -16.01 -0.29 -45.23
N ASN A 665 -15.03 0.60 -45.20
CA ASN A 665 -14.46 1.31 -46.35
C ASN A 665 -13.75 0.36 -47.32
N VAL A 666 -13.04 -0.64 -46.82
CA VAL A 666 -12.37 -1.65 -47.65
C VAL A 666 -13.41 -2.47 -48.43
N PHE A 667 -14.48 -2.92 -47.78
CA PHE A 667 -15.53 -3.68 -48.47
C PHE A 667 -16.46 -2.78 -49.30
N ALA A 668 -16.80 -1.58 -48.84
CA ALA A 668 -17.67 -0.63 -49.54
C ALA A 668 -17.09 -0.26 -50.90
N ARG A 669 -15.78 0.00 -50.99
CA ARG A 669 -15.09 0.26 -52.27
C ARG A 669 -15.25 -0.86 -53.28
N GLU A 670 -15.28 -2.12 -52.85
CA GLU A 670 -15.43 -3.27 -53.75
C GLU A 670 -16.90 -3.53 -54.11
N PHE A 671 -17.81 -3.50 -53.14
CA PHE A 671 -19.22 -3.87 -53.31
C PHE A 671 -20.10 -2.75 -53.89
N ARG A 672 -19.68 -1.48 -53.81
CA ARG A 672 -20.37 -0.36 -54.48
C ARG A 672 -20.06 -0.27 -55.99
N ASN A 673 -19.17 -1.11 -56.52
CA ASN A 673 -18.92 -1.19 -57.97
C ASN A 673 -20.12 -1.82 -58.69
N HIS A 674 -20.98 -0.96 -59.22
CA HIS A 674 -22.28 -1.32 -59.77
C HIS A 674 -22.23 -2.14 -61.06
N GLU A 675 -21.11 -2.13 -61.78
CA GLU A 675 -20.90 -2.97 -62.96
C GLU A 675 -20.81 -4.46 -62.61
N LYS A 676 -20.28 -4.80 -61.43
CA LYS A 676 -20.04 -6.19 -61.01
C LYS A 676 -21.10 -6.73 -60.04
N PHE A 677 -21.69 -5.87 -59.22
CA PHE A 677 -22.57 -6.27 -58.11
C PHE A 677 -23.93 -5.56 -58.14
N SER A 678 -24.60 -5.51 -59.29
CA SER A 678 -25.92 -4.87 -59.44
C SER A 678 -27.00 -5.51 -58.56
N HIS A 679 -26.93 -6.81 -58.29
CA HIS A 679 -27.88 -7.55 -57.47
C HIS A 679 -27.87 -7.14 -55.99
N LEU A 680 -26.77 -6.57 -55.48
CA LEU A 680 -26.67 -6.16 -54.08
C LEU A 680 -27.52 -4.93 -53.76
N ARG A 681 -27.91 -4.13 -54.76
CA ARG A 681 -28.82 -2.98 -54.60
C ARG A 681 -30.19 -3.37 -54.05
N ASN A 682 -30.57 -4.63 -54.24
CA ASN A 682 -31.88 -5.14 -53.88
C ASN A 682 -31.94 -5.73 -52.47
N PHE A 683 -30.91 -5.53 -51.63
CA PHE A 683 -30.88 -6.15 -50.30
C PHE A 683 -31.95 -5.56 -49.36
N PHE A 684 -32.17 -4.25 -49.35
CA PHE A 684 -33.12 -3.61 -48.42
C PHE A 684 -34.55 -4.22 -48.46
N ILE A 685 -35.02 -4.67 -49.63
CA ILE A 685 -36.38 -5.23 -49.79
C ILE A 685 -36.51 -6.67 -49.24
N ILE A 686 -35.40 -7.38 -49.00
CA ILE A 686 -35.42 -8.74 -48.40
C ILE A 686 -35.53 -8.70 -46.87
N ILE A 687 -35.18 -7.56 -46.26
CA ILE A 687 -35.13 -7.39 -44.80
C ILE A 687 -36.50 -7.65 -44.13
N PRO A 688 -37.64 -7.15 -44.66
CA PRO A 688 -38.96 -7.48 -44.12
C PRO A 688 -39.20 -8.99 -43.98
N ALA A 689 -38.92 -9.77 -45.03
CA ALA A 689 -39.09 -11.22 -45.00
C ALA A 689 -38.12 -11.93 -44.04
N LEU A 690 -36.88 -11.43 -43.93
CA LEU A 690 -35.89 -11.94 -42.98
C LEU A 690 -36.25 -11.64 -41.53
N SER A 691 -36.84 -10.47 -41.25
CA SER A 691 -37.28 -10.11 -39.90
C SER A 691 -38.38 -11.04 -39.38
N ILE A 692 -39.32 -11.43 -40.26
CA ILE A 692 -40.35 -12.43 -39.93
C ILE A 692 -39.70 -13.78 -39.66
N ASN A 693 -38.79 -14.22 -40.54
CA ASN A 693 -38.08 -15.49 -40.38
C ASN A 693 -37.24 -15.55 -39.09
N PHE A 694 -36.62 -14.43 -38.70
CA PHE A 694 -35.88 -14.31 -37.45
C PHE A 694 -36.77 -14.43 -36.21
N ILE A 695 -37.93 -13.78 -36.20
CA ILE A 695 -38.85 -13.83 -35.06
C ILE A 695 -39.51 -15.21 -34.93
N GLU A 696 -39.88 -15.84 -36.04
CA GLU A 696 -40.31 -17.24 -36.03
C GLU A 696 -39.25 -18.16 -35.38
N HIS A 697 -37.98 -17.94 -35.70
CA HIS A 697 -36.86 -18.67 -35.12
C HIS A 697 -36.68 -18.39 -33.62
N ILE A 698 -36.65 -17.13 -33.20
CA ILE A 698 -36.49 -16.76 -31.78
C ILE A 698 -37.65 -17.28 -30.94
N CYS A 699 -38.91 -17.11 -31.38
CA CYS A 699 -40.07 -17.64 -30.69
C CYS A 699 -40.02 -19.17 -30.59
N SER A 700 -39.57 -19.85 -31.65
CA SER A 700 -39.33 -21.30 -31.61
C SER A 700 -38.27 -21.68 -30.58
N CYS A 701 -37.15 -20.96 -30.52
CA CYS A 701 -36.09 -21.19 -29.53
C CYS A 701 -36.56 -20.94 -28.09
N ARG A 702 -37.31 -19.86 -27.85
CA ARG A 702 -37.94 -19.55 -26.54
C ARG A 702 -38.95 -20.61 -26.11
N SER A 703 -39.76 -21.11 -27.03
CA SER A 703 -40.70 -22.20 -26.73
C SER A 703 -40.00 -23.52 -26.34
N ARG A 704 -38.79 -23.74 -26.85
CA ARG A 704 -37.95 -24.91 -26.54
C ARG A 704 -37.26 -24.78 -25.18
N LEU A 705 -36.90 -23.57 -24.75
CA LEU A 705 -36.33 -23.30 -23.42
C LEU A 705 -37.28 -23.67 -22.26
N GLY A 706 -38.59 -23.61 -22.48
CA GLY A 706 -39.60 -23.98 -21.48
C GLY A 706 -39.86 -25.48 -21.31
N LYS A 707 -39.35 -26.35 -22.20
CA LYS A 707 -39.57 -27.81 -22.15
C LYS A 707 -38.29 -28.52 -21.69
N HIS A 708 -38.43 -29.50 -20.78
CA HIS A 708 -37.29 -30.13 -20.10
C HIS A 708 -36.35 -30.90 -21.06
N ARG A 709 -35.18 -30.30 -21.30
CA ARG A 709 -33.84 -30.77 -21.75
C ARG A 709 -33.71 -32.05 -22.60
N SER A 710 -33.26 -31.86 -23.84
CA SER A 710 -32.35 -32.76 -24.57
C SER A 710 -31.00 -32.07 -24.75
N HIS A 711 -29.89 -32.79 -24.54
CA HIS A 711 -28.51 -32.27 -24.54
C HIS A 711 -27.98 -31.78 -25.91
N GLU A 712 -28.80 -31.74 -26.95
CA GLU A 712 -28.41 -31.43 -28.33
C GLU A 712 -29.14 -30.22 -28.93
N THR A 713 -29.94 -29.51 -28.15
CA THR A 713 -30.74 -28.39 -28.66
C THR A 713 -30.12 -27.05 -28.32
N ASP A 714 -29.86 -26.24 -29.35
CA ASP A 714 -29.37 -24.86 -29.21
C ASP A 714 -30.27 -24.03 -28.28
N LEU A 715 -29.65 -23.43 -27.26
CA LEU A 715 -30.25 -22.56 -26.25
C LEU A 715 -30.05 -21.11 -26.65
N THR A 716 -30.52 -20.72 -27.84
CA THR A 716 -30.46 -19.33 -28.31
C THR A 716 -31.61 -18.51 -27.74
N PHE A 717 -31.34 -17.68 -26.73
CA PHE A 717 -32.32 -16.76 -26.13
C PHE A 717 -32.04 -15.27 -26.41
N VAL A 718 -30.81 -14.94 -26.84
CA VAL A 718 -30.39 -13.62 -27.35
C VAL A 718 -29.67 -13.87 -28.69
N ASP A 719 -29.93 -13.04 -29.70
CA ASP A 719 -29.29 -13.17 -31.02
C ASP A 719 -29.21 -11.81 -31.74
N ASP A 720 -28.66 -10.81 -31.05
CA ASP A 720 -28.54 -9.44 -31.57
C ASP A 720 -27.52 -9.33 -32.71
N GLY A 721 -26.73 -10.40 -32.93
CA GLY A 721 -25.89 -10.56 -34.11
C GLY A 721 -26.66 -10.40 -35.41
N PHE A 722 -27.93 -10.80 -35.47
CA PHE A 722 -28.77 -10.56 -36.65
C PHE A 722 -29.00 -9.08 -36.93
N SER A 723 -29.43 -8.32 -35.90
CA SER A 723 -29.63 -6.86 -35.99
C SER A 723 -28.34 -6.13 -36.35
N MET A 724 -27.23 -6.52 -35.72
CA MET A 724 -25.91 -5.95 -36.00
C MET A 724 -25.44 -6.24 -37.43
N GLY A 725 -25.73 -7.43 -37.94
CA GLY A 725 -25.42 -7.83 -39.32
C GLY A 725 -26.22 -7.05 -40.36
N ILE A 726 -27.53 -6.86 -40.16
CA ILE A 726 -28.37 -6.05 -41.05
C ILE A 726 -27.86 -4.60 -41.09
N ALA A 727 -27.64 -3.99 -39.93
CA ALA A 727 -27.17 -2.61 -39.84
C ALA A 727 -25.81 -2.43 -40.54
N TYR A 728 -24.88 -3.38 -40.35
CA TYR A 728 -23.58 -3.37 -41.01
C TYR A 728 -23.69 -3.46 -42.54
N ILE A 729 -24.51 -4.38 -43.06
CA ILE A 729 -24.69 -4.57 -44.50
C ILE A 729 -25.40 -3.37 -45.14
N LEU A 730 -26.43 -2.83 -44.48
CA LEU A 730 -27.13 -1.63 -44.96
C LEU A 730 -26.20 -0.42 -45.05
N LYS A 731 -25.31 -0.22 -44.07
CA LYS A 731 -24.30 0.84 -44.12
C LYS A 731 -23.26 0.59 -45.21
N LEU A 732 -22.76 -0.65 -45.33
CA LEU A 732 -21.77 -1.03 -46.36
C LEU A 732 -22.30 -0.75 -47.78
N LEU A 733 -23.56 -1.10 -48.05
CA LEU A 733 -24.21 -0.91 -49.35
C LEU A 733 -24.85 0.48 -49.55
N ASN A 734 -24.81 1.34 -48.52
CA ASN A 734 -25.49 2.63 -48.47
C ASN A 734 -27.01 2.58 -48.77
N GLN A 735 -27.72 1.66 -48.10
CA GLN A 735 -29.15 1.40 -48.32
C GLN A 735 -30.05 1.82 -47.15
N ASN A 736 -29.52 2.56 -46.17
CA ASN A 736 -30.26 2.98 -44.99
C ASN A 736 -31.53 3.76 -45.35
N TYR A 737 -31.40 4.76 -46.25
CA TYR A 737 -32.53 5.57 -46.70
C TYR A 737 -33.64 4.74 -47.37
N PHE A 738 -33.26 3.80 -48.24
CA PHE A 738 -34.22 2.92 -48.91
C PHE A 738 -34.93 1.98 -47.92
N PHE A 739 -34.24 1.51 -46.89
CA PHE A 739 -34.88 0.72 -45.84
C PHE A 739 -35.83 1.56 -44.98
N GLU A 740 -35.42 2.77 -44.58
CA GLU A 740 -36.26 3.70 -43.82
C GLU A 740 -37.53 4.07 -44.61
N SER A 741 -37.44 4.22 -45.94
CA SER A 741 -38.59 4.51 -46.79
C SER A 741 -39.70 3.45 -46.73
N LEU A 742 -39.38 2.19 -46.39
CA LEU A 742 -40.35 1.10 -46.32
C LEU A 742 -41.32 1.20 -45.12
N ASN A 743 -41.00 2.02 -44.11
CA ASN A 743 -41.75 2.13 -42.84
C ASN A 743 -42.23 0.78 -42.28
N TRP A 744 -41.36 -0.22 -42.36
CA TRP A 744 -41.70 -1.63 -42.12
C TRP A 744 -42.24 -1.90 -40.71
N PHE A 745 -41.57 -1.37 -39.68
CA PHE A 745 -41.97 -1.58 -38.28
C PHE A 745 -43.30 -0.89 -37.93
N GLU A 746 -43.61 0.23 -38.58
CA GLU A 746 -44.90 0.91 -38.42
C GLU A 746 -46.04 0.08 -39.05
N SER A 747 -45.82 -0.46 -40.25
CA SER A 747 -46.75 -1.40 -40.91
C SER A 747 -47.05 -2.63 -40.04
N LEU A 748 -46.02 -3.19 -39.41
CA LEU A 748 -46.15 -4.33 -38.48
C LEU A 748 -46.94 -3.97 -37.22
N SER A 749 -46.66 -2.81 -36.62
CA SER A 749 -47.35 -2.35 -35.41
C SER A 749 -48.84 -2.13 -35.68
N LEU A 750 -49.19 -1.63 -36.87
CA LEU A 750 -50.58 -1.45 -37.30
C LEU A 750 -51.28 -2.79 -37.53
N LYS A 751 -50.72 -3.71 -38.32
CA LYS A 751 -51.34 -5.03 -38.59
C LYS A 751 -51.57 -5.81 -37.30
N TYR A 752 -50.52 -5.99 -36.49
CA TYR A 752 -50.63 -6.76 -35.24
C TYR A 752 -51.42 -6.02 -34.14
N GLY A 753 -51.51 -4.69 -34.22
CA GLY A 753 -52.43 -3.90 -33.39
C GLY A 753 -53.88 -4.20 -33.75
N SER A 754 -54.24 -4.05 -35.02
CA SER A 754 -55.60 -4.31 -35.52
C SER A 754 -56.03 -5.76 -35.33
N GLU A 755 -55.14 -6.73 -35.57
CA GLU A 755 -55.43 -8.15 -35.32
C GLU A 755 -55.64 -8.45 -33.82
N ALA A 756 -54.85 -7.84 -32.93
CA ALA A 756 -55.05 -7.98 -31.49
C ALA A 756 -56.41 -7.39 -31.05
N ASP A 757 -56.76 -6.21 -31.56
CA ASP A 757 -58.04 -5.55 -31.26
C ASP A 757 -59.24 -6.40 -31.73
N LEU A 758 -59.15 -7.02 -32.92
CA LEU A 758 -60.15 -7.96 -33.41
C LEU A 758 -60.33 -9.17 -32.48
N TYR A 759 -59.23 -9.78 -32.00
CA TYR A 759 -59.32 -10.89 -31.04
C TYR A 759 -59.85 -10.45 -29.68
N TYR A 760 -59.56 -9.22 -29.24
CA TYR A 760 -60.14 -8.65 -28.02
C TYR A 760 -61.65 -8.41 -28.16
N GLU A 761 -62.13 -8.01 -29.34
CA GLU A 761 -63.55 -7.90 -29.64
C GLU A 761 -64.24 -9.27 -29.70
N GLU A 762 -63.61 -10.27 -30.32
CA GLU A 762 -64.11 -11.66 -30.34
C GLU A 762 -64.18 -12.28 -28.92
N GLN A 763 -63.22 -11.95 -28.05
CA GLN A 763 -63.24 -12.37 -26.65
C GLN A 763 -64.33 -11.66 -25.83
N ARG A 764 -64.67 -10.40 -26.15
CA ARG A 764 -65.78 -9.68 -25.51
C ARG A 764 -67.16 -10.18 -25.95
N ASN A 765 -67.25 -10.67 -27.19
CA ASN A 765 -68.50 -11.13 -27.80
C ASN A 765 -68.85 -12.59 -27.49
N THR A 766 -67.95 -13.36 -26.85
CA THR A 766 -68.17 -14.77 -26.49
C THR A 766 -68.91 -14.92 -25.14
N PRO A 767 -70.07 -15.61 -25.07
CA PRO A 767 -70.82 -15.80 -23.83
C PRO A 767 -70.21 -16.90 -22.93
N LYS A 768 -70.21 -16.68 -21.60
CA LYS A 768 -69.51 -17.55 -20.63
C LYS A 768 -70.27 -18.86 -20.32
N HIS A 769 -70.38 -19.79 -21.27
CA HIS A 769 -70.87 -21.17 -21.03
C HIS A 769 -69.73 -22.22 -20.99
N LYS A 770 -69.97 -23.36 -20.32
CA LYS A 770 -68.93 -24.35 -19.95
C LYS A 770 -68.19 -25.01 -21.12
N ASP A 771 -68.83 -25.20 -22.28
CA ASP A 771 -68.22 -25.86 -23.46
C ASP A 771 -67.34 -24.90 -24.29
N GLU A 772 -67.50 -23.59 -24.12
CA GLU A 772 -66.76 -22.54 -24.83
C GLU A 772 -65.50 -22.09 -24.06
N ARG A 773 -65.23 -22.63 -22.88
CA ARG A 773 -63.98 -22.38 -22.14
C ARG A 773 -62.74 -22.79 -22.93
N ASN A 774 -62.85 -23.79 -23.79
CA ASN A 774 -61.77 -24.18 -24.69
C ASN A 774 -61.54 -23.13 -25.80
N ILE A 775 -62.61 -22.45 -26.24
CA ILE A 775 -62.55 -21.39 -27.26
C ILE A 775 -61.97 -20.12 -26.63
N ASP A 776 -62.43 -19.73 -25.44
CA ASP A 776 -61.89 -18.59 -24.68
C ASP A 776 -60.42 -18.83 -24.28
N MET A 777 -60.06 -20.04 -23.86
CA MET A 777 -58.67 -20.44 -23.64
C MET A 777 -57.84 -20.40 -24.93
N SER A 778 -58.41 -20.83 -26.07
CA SER A 778 -57.74 -20.75 -27.38
C SER A 778 -57.56 -19.32 -27.86
N LEU A 779 -58.54 -18.43 -27.62
CA LEU A 779 -58.47 -17.01 -27.96
C LEU A 779 -57.43 -16.31 -27.06
N THR A 780 -57.44 -16.61 -25.77
CA THR A 780 -56.43 -16.11 -24.81
C THR A 780 -55.02 -16.56 -25.19
N MET A 781 -54.83 -17.82 -25.61
CA MET A 781 -53.53 -18.31 -26.09
C MET A 781 -53.11 -17.64 -27.41
N LYS A 782 -54.06 -17.34 -28.31
CA LYS A 782 -53.77 -16.59 -29.54
C LYS A 782 -53.35 -15.16 -29.23
N ILE A 783 -54.10 -14.43 -28.40
CA ILE A 783 -53.78 -13.06 -27.97
C ILE A 783 -52.39 -13.03 -27.32
N SER A 784 -52.11 -13.94 -26.38
CA SER A 784 -50.81 -14.02 -25.72
C SER A 784 -49.66 -14.29 -26.69
N ARG A 785 -49.87 -15.17 -27.70
CA ARG A 785 -48.87 -15.43 -28.75
C ARG A 785 -48.66 -14.23 -29.66
N MET A 786 -49.72 -13.50 -30.00
CA MET A 786 -49.62 -12.28 -30.81
C MET A 786 -48.88 -11.16 -30.06
N GLU A 787 -49.17 -10.99 -28.77
CA GLU A 787 -48.45 -10.05 -27.91
C GLU A 787 -46.97 -10.41 -27.76
N GLU A 788 -46.65 -11.70 -27.66
CA GLU A 788 -45.26 -12.19 -27.64
C GLU A 788 -44.54 -11.82 -28.94
N ILE A 789 -45.13 -12.11 -30.10
CA ILE A 789 -44.57 -11.77 -31.42
C ILE A 789 -44.39 -10.25 -31.54
N ARG A 790 -45.39 -9.46 -31.15
CA ARG A 790 -45.33 -7.98 -31.17
C ARG A 790 -44.21 -7.45 -30.28
N ARG A 791 -44.00 -8.04 -29.10
CA ARG A 791 -42.91 -7.68 -28.20
C ARG A 791 -41.55 -8.00 -28.83
N GLU A 792 -41.39 -9.15 -29.47
CA GLU A 792 -40.12 -9.48 -30.15
C GLU A 792 -39.84 -8.57 -31.34
N PHE A 793 -40.86 -8.18 -32.13
CA PHE A 793 -40.69 -7.17 -33.18
C PHE A 793 -40.23 -5.82 -32.63
N ARG A 794 -40.78 -5.37 -31.50
CA ARG A 794 -40.35 -4.14 -30.83
C ARG A 794 -38.92 -4.25 -30.29
N ASN A 795 -38.53 -5.40 -29.75
CA ASN A 795 -37.14 -5.65 -29.34
C ASN A 795 -36.19 -5.62 -30.54
N LEU A 796 -36.58 -6.23 -31.66
CA LEU A 796 -35.82 -6.19 -32.91
C LEU A 796 -35.67 -4.75 -33.43
N GLU A 797 -36.73 -3.96 -33.37
CA GLU A 797 -36.70 -2.54 -33.76
C GLU A 797 -35.70 -1.75 -32.90
N HIS A 798 -35.77 -1.87 -31.58
CA HIS A 798 -34.85 -1.18 -30.67
C HIS A 798 -33.39 -1.61 -30.87
N THR A 799 -33.14 -2.92 -31.03
CA THR A 799 -31.78 -3.43 -31.28
C THR A 799 -31.25 -2.97 -32.64
N LEU A 800 -32.08 -3.00 -33.69
CA LEU A 800 -31.69 -2.53 -35.02
C LEU A 800 -31.45 -1.01 -35.03
N GLN A 801 -32.30 -0.20 -34.41
CA GLN A 801 -32.10 1.23 -34.28
C GLN A 801 -30.80 1.55 -33.53
N SER A 802 -30.54 0.85 -32.41
CA SER A 802 -29.28 1.03 -31.67
C SER A 802 -28.04 0.63 -32.47
N ALA A 803 -28.13 -0.43 -33.29
CA ALA A 803 -27.07 -0.84 -34.21
C ALA A 803 -26.89 0.17 -35.35
N LEU A 804 -27.97 0.72 -35.91
CA LEU A 804 -27.92 1.75 -36.95
C LEU A 804 -27.31 3.06 -36.41
N ILE A 805 -27.67 3.47 -35.20
CA ILE A 805 -27.08 4.65 -34.53
C ILE A 805 -25.57 4.45 -34.38
N PHE A 806 -25.13 3.26 -33.93
CA PHE A 806 -23.71 2.94 -33.82
C PHE A 806 -22.93 3.17 -35.13
N PHE A 807 -23.54 2.91 -36.28
CA PHE A 807 -22.92 3.16 -37.60
C PHE A 807 -23.22 4.54 -38.21
N LYS A 808 -24.14 5.34 -37.63
CA LYS A 808 -24.49 6.70 -38.10
C LYS A 808 -23.64 7.80 -37.46
N VAL A 809 -23.20 7.62 -36.22
CA VAL A 809 -22.53 8.66 -35.40
C VAL A 809 -21.19 9.15 -35.97
N GLU A 810 -20.62 8.50 -37.00
CA GLU A 810 -19.26 8.78 -37.49
C GLU A 810 -19.20 9.52 -38.85
N GLU A 811 -20.32 9.88 -39.49
CA GLU A 811 -20.34 10.76 -40.68
C GLU A 811 -20.61 12.23 -40.29
N VAL A 812 -19.59 12.90 -39.74
CA VAL A 812 -19.49 14.36 -39.81
C VAL A 812 -18.17 14.68 -40.50
N GLU A 813 -18.15 14.49 -41.82
CA GLU A 813 -17.50 15.37 -42.80
C GLU A 813 -17.45 14.69 -44.18
N LEU A 814 -18.06 15.37 -45.15
CA LEU A 814 -17.89 15.23 -46.59
C LEU A 814 -18.41 13.94 -47.24
N GLU A 815 -19.66 13.96 -47.69
CA GLU A 815 -19.94 13.56 -49.06
C GLU A 815 -21.18 14.30 -49.57
N THR A 816 -20.99 14.96 -50.71
CA THR A 816 -21.96 15.73 -51.47
C THR A 816 -23.24 14.94 -51.72
N GLU A 817 -24.33 15.37 -51.09
CA GLU A 817 -25.68 15.16 -51.60
C GLU A 817 -25.76 15.82 -52.98
N GLU A 818 -25.74 15.01 -54.06
CA GLU A 818 -26.44 15.34 -55.30
C GLU A 818 -26.42 14.14 -56.26
N THR A 819 -27.59 13.85 -56.84
CA THR A 819 -27.83 12.96 -57.99
C THR A 819 -27.75 11.44 -57.76
N PHE A 820 -28.79 10.86 -57.16
CA PHE A 820 -29.09 9.42 -57.37
C PHE A 820 -30.58 9.11 -57.58
N LEU A 821 -31.46 10.13 -57.58
CA LEU A 821 -32.89 9.96 -57.81
C LEU A 821 -33.31 10.08 -59.29
N GLU A 822 -32.39 10.31 -60.23
CA GLU A 822 -32.73 10.48 -61.66
C GLU A 822 -32.38 9.28 -62.56
N GLU A 823 -31.64 8.27 -62.09
CA GLU A 823 -31.29 7.09 -62.91
C GLU A 823 -31.89 5.77 -62.39
N PHE A 824 -33.23 5.73 -62.26
CA PHE A 824 -33.94 4.47 -62.01
C PHE A 824 -35.29 4.34 -62.70
#